data_AF-A0A1Q9EEM9-F1
#
_entry.id   AF-A0A1Q9EEM9-F1
#
_cell.length_a   1.000
_cell.length_b   1.000
_cell.length_c   1.000
_cell.angle_alpha   90.00
_cell.angle_beta   90.00
_cell.angle_gamma   90.00
#
_symmetry.space_group_name_H-M   'P 1'
#
loop_
_entity.id
_entity.type
_entity.pdbx_description
1 polymer ?
#
loop_
_entity_poly.entity_id
_entity_poly.type
_entity_poly.pdbx_seq_one_letter_code
_entity_poly.pdbx_strand_id
1 'polypeptide(L)'
;MSCMLPPECSWKPFWLEVRAPRAVPARGAAIRAMIKFILMVNKQGQTRLAQYYEFLSVRERVTLEGELIRKCLSRSESQCSFVEYRDYRVVYRRYASLYFIVGIDNDEDCNELAILEFIHTLVETLDKYFENVCELDIMISDFGETVAAKIRYRLGGHLPDRSHVLLQCARKSRRTGSTATRKTGFAELPRPSSASGDKGAEAMRLLLCWTAALESWSLGHSATNAEWGHSINMAGLQRTLSQRMSKEFLLISLGIDGDVNKAKLQQSVHDFNSTLYALIWGDPQQGIVAAPNVRVEENLQKVLHLWVPFEILLTSSMDSVRSLDGSINVPVLEAVSSQNGPLLDASNVVVGGLVDAAKVSGASTNGLVQDIAGRQRTYIQSLCLKALLVSQGVSLLENKASLKETKLLFEASHAGIIEGVPFAGVPVLTNVCTLHQMSEVTFYYSKVRPLVSEILNAHTVQSSQDVQVSVSDLVRQFRDSSEACARNRKFTEMLFSSMVLAVDLFNNESTACDLASAMSGAEWLSFIDTLGQLRLETQQVSQHFMQVALGSNVHTSKVEITVMMSSASQRLRSLIEGCKEQGIPSPPTQGVVDQLLIGVETWSMLETELTQAVRSEAVSPITVDRVALLSGDLLDQLTSVMDMTLKEAWRASADTASYLLDLTSKQAMRLSRLSKEANLAHYGIKPEQNRLALNASRDSFVATHHLLLLGSPAQNTTPAVPKRSQLCIIRLMHEVDELYQQLQEAALAVAYGSFAKVSDLDRLNPLAQEAMAAASKALVDGVCDNNTGEVELHAWLEVHQEAADLARLSQDATAAFILAQQEGGGRFSSLNAVAHDVESSLHRLMFGSWVPHVASPPTQALLDYILSTLRPILERFESALAGTDVLSVEAAGVSLLSAAEALQAKYLRGAMEADPSWPGARVDMLVSQAALASKVLKEALMHLYGFRKTEVELRSAIDEFQRSHEHLKAWRFNSFQILHMNSFFRAAAVPGLEPVIQERKDILDQWDRIDQAWLSLKSHAFSVTSEDTWRVEDAMAGVVSEIQVAVPLYGMEDVEAPESFPWTTAIYTSVGGALVCCCCTIAYCQWAKDRGHGQAGDKDKQAAKRGTVADEV
;
A
#
# COMPACT_ATOMS: atom_id res chain seq x y z
N MET A 1 27.89 14.89 -55.17
CA MET A 1 27.96 13.52 -55.72
C MET A 1 28.22 12.56 -54.57
N SER A 2 27.63 11.37 -54.62
CA SER A 2 27.86 10.13 -53.86
C SER A 2 28.55 10.12 -52.48
N CYS A 3 27.78 9.66 -51.48
CA CYS A 3 28.13 8.65 -50.45
C CYS A 3 29.04 8.97 -49.24
N MET A 4 28.36 9.10 -48.08
CA MET A 4 28.54 8.33 -46.81
C MET A 4 29.86 8.37 -46.00
N LEU A 5 29.69 8.69 -44.70
CA LEU A 5 30.61 8.65 -43.55
C LEU A 5 29.73 8.62 -42.26
N PRO A 6 30.23 8.32 -41.03
CA PRO A 6 31.38 7.50 -40.58
C PRO A 6 30.94 6.48 -39.46
N PRO A 7 31.65 6.19 -38.33
CA PRO A 7 32.69 5.16 -38.23
C PRO A 7 32.65 4.19 -36.98
N GLU A 8 33.41 3.08 -37.05
CA GLU A 8 34.37 2.51 -36.02
C GLU A 8 33.95 2.25 -34.52
N CYS A 9 34.64 1.48 -33.65
CA CYS A 9 35.54 0.30 -33.63
C CYS A 9 35.83 -0.11 -32.13
N SER A 10 36.53 -1.18 -31.72
CA SER A 10 36.64 -2.62 -32.12
C SER A 10 37.61 -3.39 -31.16
N TRP A 11 37.73 -4.73 -31.29
CA TRP A 11 38.77 -5.69 -30.77
C TRP A 11 38.42 -6.70 -29.65
N LYS A 12 39.29 -7.72 -29.50
CA LYS A 12 39.08 -9.06 -28.87
C LYS A 12 39.74 -9.22 -27.48
N PRO A 13 39.39 -10.28 -26.73
CA PRO A 13 40.43 -11.23 -26.27
C PRO A 13 40.03 -12.74 -26.38
N PHE A 14 40.83 -13.67 -25.83
CA PHE A 14 40.76 -15.12 -26.10
C PHE A 14 41.31 -15.99 -24.93
N TRP A 15 40.43 -16.71 -24.19
CA TRP A 15 40.71 -17.74 -23.14
C TRP A 15 41.47 -17.27 -21.87
N LEU A 16 41.47 -17.90 -20.68
CA LEU A 16 40.95 -19.17 -20.06
C LEU A 16 40.60 -18.79 -18.57
N GLU A 17 39.91 -19.50 -17.66
CA GLU A 17 39.29 -20.84 -17.52
C GLU A 17 38.15 -20.79 -16.44
N VAL A 18 37.68 -21.96 -15.96
CA VAL A 18 36.95 -22.28 -14.70
C VAL A 18 35.41 -22.32 -14.75
N ARG A 19 34.94 -23.56 -14.99
CA ARG A 19 33.67 -24.20 -14.54
C ARG A 19 32.33 -23.51 -14.84
N ALA A 20 31.60 -24.10 -15.79
CA ALA A 20 30.17 -23.85 -16.00
C ALA A 20 29.27 -24.66 -15.02
N PRO A 21 28.15 -24.08 -14.54
CA PRO A 21 26.98 -24.85 -14.10
C PRO A 21 26.19 -25.40 -15.31
N ARG A 22 25.34 -26.40 -15.09
CA ARG A 22 24.59 -27.08 -16.16
C ARG A 22 23.40 -26.25 -16.66
N ALA A 23 23.15 -26.27 -17.97
CA ALA A 23 21.88 -25.82 -18.52
C ALA A 23 20.73 -26.73 -18.04
N VAL A 24 19.65 -26.13 -17.55
CA VAL A 24 18.40 -26.83 -17.22
C VAL A 24 17.48 -26.79 -18.45
N PRO A 25 17.00 -27.93 -18.97
CA PRO A 25 16.06 -27.94 -20.08
C PRO A 25 14.66 -27.57 -19.61
N ALA A 26 14.00 -26.66 -20.33
CA ALA A 26 12.59 -26.35 -20.09
C ALA A 26 11.73 -27.62 -20.30
N ARG A 27 10.98 -28.02 -19.28
CA ARG A 27 9.99 -29.11 -19.35
C ARG A 27 8.57 -28.57 -19.10
N GLY A 28 8.01 -27.93 -20.12
CA GLY A 28 6.55 -27.88 -20.29
C GLY A 28 6.03 -29.28 -20.61
N ALA A 29 5.95 -30.15 -19.61
CA ALA A 29 5.49 -31.53 -19.77
C ALA A 29 3.96 -31.54 -19.94
N ALA A 30 3.49 -31.50 -21.19
CA ALA A 30 2.08 -31.65 -21.49
C ALA A 30 1.56 -33.01 -20.98
N ILE A 31 0.49 -32.98 -20.18
CA ILE A 31 -0.14 -34.18 -19.60
C ILE A 31 -0.70 -35.05 -20.72
N ARG A 32 0.02 -36.10 -21.11
CA ARG A 32 -0.43 -37.10 -22.08
C ARG A 32 -1.01 -38.33 -21.35
N ALA A 33 -2.33 -38.35 -21.23
CA ALA A 33 -3.16 -39.56 -21.14
C ALA A 33 -2.78 -40.63 -20.08
N MET A 34 -2.90 -40.31 -18.78
CA MET A 34 -2.71 -41.27 -17.68
C MET A 34 -3.89 -42.24 -17.44
N ILE A 35 -5.11 -41.93 -17.89
CA ILE A 35 -6.31 -42.74 -17.64
C ILE A 35 -6.78 -43.41 -18.95
N LYS A 36 -7.02 -44.72 -18.89
CA LYS A 36 -7.36 -45.58 -20.04
C LYS A 36 -8.85 -45.80 -20.21
N PHE A 37 -9.56 -46.02 -19.12
CA PHE A 37 -11.01 -46.23 -19.11
C PHE A 37 -11.63 -45.85 -17.77
N ILE A 38 -12.91 -45.49 -17.80
CA ILE A 38 -13.76 -45.25 -16.63
C ILE A 38 -15.06 -46.04 -16.83
N LEU A 39 -15.41 -46.86 -15.84
CA LEU A 39 -16.65 -47.64 -15.78
C LEU A 39 -17.47 -47.23 -14.55
N MET A 40 -18.79 -47.16 -14.67
CA MET A 40 -19.74 -47.03 -13.57
C MET A 40 -20.69 -48.22 -13.59
N VAL A 41 -20.81 -48.97 -12.49
CA VAL A 41 -21.42 -50.31 -12.49
C VAL A 41 -22.23 -50.55 -11.21
N ASN A 42 -23.46 -51.05 -11.31
CA ASN A 42 -24.27 -51.42 -10.13
C ASN A 42 -23.72 -52.70 -9.45
N LYS A 43 -23.97 -52.90 -8.15
CA LYS A 43 -23.84 -54.18 -7.40
C LYS A 43 -24.25 -55.44 -8.20
N GLN A 44 -25.20 -55.35 -9.12
CA GLN A 44 -25.65 -56.46 -9.99
C GLN A 44 -24.70 -56.77 -11.17
N GLY A 45 -23.60 -56.03 -11.36
CA GLY A 45 -22.68 -56.16 -12.48
C GLY A 45 -23.17 -55.52 -13.80
N GLN A 46 -24.23 -54.71 -13.75
CA GLN A 46 -24.73 -53.96 -14.91
C GLN A 46 -23.93 -52.66 -15.08
N THR A 47 -23.22 -52.52 -16.20
CA THR A 47 -22.57 -51.27 -16.61
C THR A 47 -23.62 -50.18 -16.88
N ARG A 48 -23.44 -49.00 -16.29
CA ARG A 48 -24.25 -47.78 -16.52
C ARG A 48 -23.54 -46.77 -17.41
N LEU A 49 -22.22 -46.67 -17.28
CA LEU A 49 -21.36 -45.84 -18.12
C LEU A 49 -20.06 -46.61 -18.38
N ALA A 50 -19.58 -46.60 -19.62
CA ALA A 50 -18.26 -47.11 -20.01
C ALA A 50 -17.62 -46.16 -21.02
N GLN A 51 -16.59 -45.43 -20.60
CA GLN A 51 -15.81 -44.56 -21.46
C GLN A 51 -14.37 -45.07 -21.58
N TYR A 52 -13.90 -45.18 -22.82
CA TYR A 52 -12.55 -45.62 -23.17
C TYR A 52 -11.79 -44.48 -23.84
N TYR A 53 -10.54 -44.25 -23.43
CA TYR A 53 -9.66 -43.23 -24.01
C TYR A 53 -8.67 -43.82 -25.02
N GLU A 54 -8.51 -45.15 -25.05
CA GLU A 54 -7.74 -45.89 -26.07
C GLU A 54 -8.64 -46.74 -26.99
N PHE A 55 -8.10 -47.09 -28.16
CA PHE A 55 -8.77 -47.95 -29.13
C PHE A 55 -8.66 -49.43 -28.76
N LEU A 56 -9.57 -49.91 -27.92
CA LEU A 56 -9.84 -51.35 -27.74
C LEU A 56 -10.92 -51.83 -28.71
N SER A 57 -10.82 -53.06 -29.23
CA SER A 57 -11.91 -53.65 -30.04
C SER A 57 -13.13 -54.01 -29.20
N VAL A 58 -14.30 -54.13 -29.84
CA VAL A 58 -15.56 -54.42 -29.15
C VAL A 58 -15.51 -55.76 -28.38
N ARG A 59 -14.78 -56.76 -28.90
CA ARG A 59 -14.60 -58.05 -28.20
C ARG A 59 -13.75 -57.90 -26.94
N GLU A 60 -12.65 -57.15 -27.03
CA GLU A 60 -11.75 -56.93 -25.89
C GLU A 60 -12.42 -56.12 -24.78
N ARG A 61 -13.21 -55.09 -25.12
CA ARG A 61 -14.01 -54.32 -24.14
C ARG A 61 -14.95 -55.20 -23.33
N VAL A 62 -15.76 -56.01 -24.00
CA VAL A 62 -16.74 -56.90 -23.34
C VAL A 62 -16.05 -57.94 -22.45
N THR A 63 -14.89 -58.46 -22.87
CA THR A 63 -14.06 -59.34 -22.03
C THR A 63 -13.51 -58.60 -20.81
N LEU A 64 -12.90 -57.43 -21.01
CA LEU A 64 -12.27 -56.61 -19.96
C LEU A 64 -13.27 -56.09 -18.93
N GLU A 65 -14.44 -55.57 -19.36
CA GLU A 65 -15.54 -55.20 -18.45
C GLU A 65 -15.98 -56.40 -17.62
N GLY A 66 -16.31 -57.52 -18.27
CA GLY A 66 -16.78 -58.71 -17.58
C GLY A 66 -15.78 -59.24 -16.55
N GLU A 67 -14.49 -59.18 -16.83
CA GLU A 67 -13.43 -59.64 -15.93
C GLU A 67 -13.18 -58.66 -14.78
N LEU A 68 -13.09 -57.35 -15.04
CA LEU A 68 -12.92 -56.33 -14.01
C LEU A 68 -14.13 -56.20 -13.08
N ILE A 69 -15.34 -56.24 -13.63
CA ILE A 69 -16.59 -56.17 -12.86
C ILE A 69 -16.68 -57.34 -11.90
N ARG A 70 -16.43 -58.57 -12.38
CA ARG A 70 -16.37 -59.76 -11.50
C ARG A 70 -15.29 -59.61 -10.42
N LYS A 71 -14.08 -59.14 -10.77
CA LYS A 71 -12.96 -58.96 -9.84
C LYS A 71 -13.19 -57.87 -8.78
N CYS A 72 -13.92 -56.80 -9.11
CA CYS A 72 -14.23 -55.72 -8.15
C CYS A 72 -15.42 -56.06 -7.26
N LEU A 73 -16.47 -56.71 -7.81
CA LEU A 73 -17.65 -57.13 -7.04
C LEU A 73 -17.38 -58.29 -6.08
N SER A 74 -16.35 -59.11 -6.32
CA SER A 74 -15.98 -60.22 -5.43
C SER A 74 -15.12 -59.82 -4.22
N ARG A 75 -14.84 -58.53 -4.01
CA ARG A 75 -13.96 -58.01 -2.94
C ARG A 75 -14.76 -57.52 -1.74
N SER A 76 -14.23 -57.76 -0.54
CA SER A 76 -14.83 -57.27 0.70
C SER A 76 -14.50 -55.79 0.94
N GLU A 77 -15.33 -55.10 1.72
CA GLU A 77 -15.16 -53.68 2.07
C GLU A 77 -13.91 -53.41 2.94
N SER A 78 -13.25 -54.48 3.43
CA SER A 78 -11.97 -54.47 4.13
C SER A 78 -10.73 -54.61 3.23
N GLN A 79 -10.90 -54.76 1.91
CA GLN A 79 -9.79 -54.91 0.96
C GLN A 79 -9.46 -53.59 0.27
N CYS A 80 -8.19 -53.42 -0.13
CA CYS A 80 -7.69 -52.20 -0.75
C CYS A 80 -8.47 -51.82 -2.03
N SER A 81 -8.71 -50.52 -2.21
CA SER A 81 -9.33 -49.89 -3.39
C SER A 81 -8.51 -49.99 -4.69
N PHE A 82 -7.29 -50.53 -4.61
CA PHE A 82 -6.37 -50.67 -5.73
C PHE A 82 -6.25 -52.14 -6.15
N VAL A 83 -6.27 -52.40 -7.46
CA VAL A 83 -6.27 -53.73 -8.07
C VAL A 83 -5.44 -53.72 -9.34
N GLU A 84 -4.31 -54.43 -9.36
CA GLU A 84 -3.58 -54.70 -10.60
C GLU A 84 -4.37 -55.66 -11.49
N TYR A 85 -4.44 -55.38 -12.78
CA TYR A 85 -5.11 -56.25 -13.75
C TYR A 85 -4.51 -56.11 -15.15
N ARG A 86 -3.80 -57.17 -15.61
CA ARG A 86 -2.95 -57.14 -16.80
C ARG A 86 -1.94 -55.98 -16.67
N ASP A 87 -1.75 -55.19 -17.71
CA ASP A 87 -0.81 -54.08 -17.77
C ASP A 87 -1.36 -52.76 -17.18
N TYR A 88 -2.49 -52.82 -16.44
CA TYR A 88 -3.15 -51.66 -15.84
C TYR A 88 -3.21 -51.76 -14.31
N ARG A 89 -3.02 -50.64 -13.62
CA ARG A 89 -3.52 -50.48 -12.24
C ARG A 89 -4.97 -50.01 -12.31
N VAL A 90 -5.83 -50.56 -11.46
CA VAL A 90 -7.26 -50.22 -11.42
C VAL A 90 -7.63 -49.71 -10.04
N VAL A 91 -8.09 -48.47 -9.99
CA VAL A 91 -8.58 -47.80 -8.78
C VAL A 91 -10.10 -47.86 -8.78
N TYR A 92 -10.72 -48.33 -7.69
CA TYR A 92 -12.17 -48.40 -7.58
C TYR A 92 -12.71 -47.92 -6.23
N ARG A 93 -13.87 -47.26 -6.23
CA ARG A 93 -14.57 -46.79 -5.03
C ARG A 93 -16.08 -47.01 -5.19
N ARG A 94 -16.77 -47.42 -4.13
CA ARG A 94 -18.22 -47.63 -4.12
C ARG A 94 -18.94 -46.48 -3.43
N TYR A 95 -19.99 -45.98 -4.07
CA TYR A 95 -20.94 -45.02 -3.51
C TYR A 95 -22.36 -45.60 -3.67
N ALA A 96 -23.06 -45.83 -2.55
CA ALA A 96 -24.37 -46.48 -2.48
C ALA A 96 -24.47 -47.82 -3.26
N SER A 97 -25.15 -47.84 -4.41
CA SER A 97 -25.30 -48.99 -5.32
C SER A 97 -24.23 -49.07 -6.42
N LEU A 98 -23.51 -47.98 -6.68
CA LEU A 98 -22.60 -47.85 -7.81
C LEU A 98 -21.13 -48.01 -7.41
N TYR A 99 -20.40 -48.76 -8.24
CA TYR A 99 -18.95 -48.87 -8.25
C TYR A 99 -18.41 -48.01 -9.38
N PHE A 100 -17.50 -47.09 -9.04
CA PHE A 100 -16.71 -46.31 -9.98
C PHE A 100 -15.36 -47.02 -10.11
N ILE A 101 -14.97 -47.37 -11.33
CA ILE A 101 -13.78 -48.15 -11.64
C ILE A 101 -12.96 -47.40 -12.70
N VAL A 102 -11.70 -47.09 -12.39
CA VAL A 102 -10.80 -46.30 -13.26
C VAL A 102 -9.53 -47.10 -13.53
N GLY A 103 -9.21 -47.32 -14.80
CA GLY A 103 -7.95 -47.94 -15.24
C GLY A 103 -6.90 -46.91 -15.61
N ILE A 104 -5.68 -47.07 -15.09
CA ILE A 104 -4.51 -46.23 -15.38
C ILE A 104 -3.33 -47.10 -15.86
N ASP A 105 -2.33 -46.47 -16.49
CA ASP A 105 -1.06 -47.14 -16.80
C ASP A 105 -0.35 -47.64 -15.54
N ASN A 106 0.45 -48.70 -15.69
CA ASN A 106 1.23 -49.29 -14.61
C ASN A 106 2.62 -48.62 -14.42
N ASP A 107 2.72 -47.32 -14.72
CA ASP A 107 3.97 -46.56 -14.67
C ASP A 107 4.36 -46.19 -13.22
N GLU A 108 5.64 -45.90 -12.95
CA GLU A 108 6.13 -45.65 -11.57
C GLU A 108 5.76 -44.26 -11.05
N ASP A 109 5.55 -43.28 -11.93
CA ASP A 109 5.12 -41.90 -11.59
C ASP A 109 3.60 -41.75 -11.33
N CYS A 110 2.81 -42.83 -11.39
CA CYS A 110 1.36 -42.79 -11.21
C CYS A 110 0.92 -42.86 -9.73
N ASN A 111 0.23 -41.82 -9.25
CA ASN A 111 -0.32 -41.73 -7.88
C ASN A 111 -1.80 -42.19 -7.81
N GLU A 112 -2.07 -43.35 -7.21
CA GLU A 112 -3.42 -43.92 -7.12
C GLU A 112 -4.35 -43.18 -6.14
N LEU A 113 -3.82 -42.48 -5.15
CA LEU A 113 -4.61 -41.66 -4.22
C LEU A 113 -5.19 -40.44 -4.92
N ALA A 114 -4.43 -39.82 -5.84
CA ALA A 114 -4.93 -38.72 -6.68
C ALA A 114 -6.10 -39.17 -7.57
N ILE A 115 -6.08 -40.42 -8.06
CA ILE A 115 -7.20 -41.02 -8.81
C ILE A 115 -8.39 -41.32 -7.89
N LEU A 116 -8.14 -41.77 -6.66
CA LEU A 116 -9.19 -42.05 -5.67
C LEU A 116 -9.96 -40.78 -5.24
N GLU A 117 -9.28 -39.64 -5.16
CA GLU A 117 -9.89 -38.34 -4.91
C GLU A 117 -10.50 -37.70 -6.17
N PHE A 118 -9.94 -37.95 -7.36
CA PHE A 118 -10.62 -37.61 -8.62
C PHE A 118 -12.00 -38.29 -8.73
N ILE A 119 -12.11 -39.56 -8.34
CA ILE A 119 -13.41 -40.26 -8.25
C ILE A 119 -14.34 -39.55 -7.24
N HIS A 120 -13.80 -39.08 -6.11
CA HIS A 120 -14.60 -38.38 -5.09
C HIS A 120 -15.12 -37.02 -5.59
N THR A 121 -14.25 -36.21 -6.21
CA THR A 121 -14.63 -34.92 -6.81
C THR A 121 -15.63 -35.11 -7.94
N LEU A 122 -15.51 -36.19 -8.72
CA LEU A 122 -16.49 -36.55 -9.75
C LEU A 122 -17.87 -36.80 -9.12
N VAL A 123 -17.96 -37.62 -8.07
CA VAL A 123 -19.23 -37.90 -7.37
C VAL A 123 -19.83 -36.64 -6.75
N GLU A 124 -19.03 -35.80 -6.10
CA GLU A 124 -19.52 -34.49 -5.60
C GLU A 124 -20.05 -33.60 -6.71
N THR A 125 -19.41 -33.61 -7.89
CA THR A 125 -19.85 -32.82 -9.05
C THR A 125 -21.18 -33.33 -9.60
N LEU A 126 -21.42 -34.65 -9.56
CA LEU A 126 -22.72 -35.24 -9.91
C LEU A 126 -23.79 -34.87 -8.88
N ASP A 127 -23.48 -34.97 -7.59
CA ASP A 127 -24.42 -34.73 -6.50
C ASP A 127 -24.87 -33.26 -6.42
N LYS A 128 -23.92 -32.33 -6.59
CA LYS A 128 -24.18 -30.88 -6.72
C LYS A 128 -24.92 -30.49 -8.01
N TYR A 129 -24.99 -31.38 -9.01
CA TYR A 129 -25.69 -31.13 -10.28
C TYR A 129 -27.12 -31.70 -10.31
N PHE A 130 -27.36 -32.82 -9.62
CA PHE A 130 -28.66 -33.49 -9.57
C PHE A 130 -29.47 -33.23 -8.28
N GLU A 131 -28.91 -32.50 -7.31
CA GLU A 131 -29.53 -32.21 -6.01
C GLU A 131 -29.97 -33.49 -5.27
N ASN A 132 -28.99 -34.31 -4.85
CA ASN A 132 -29.08 -35.72 -4.40
C ASN A 132 -29.10 -36.72 -5.56
N VAL A 133 -27.94 -37.06 -6.12
CA VAL A 133 -27.83 -37.95 -7.29
C VAL A 133 -28.23 -39.40 -6.97
N CYS A 134 -29.09 -39.99 -7.80
CA CYS A 134 -29.41 -41.42 -7.75
C CYS A 134 -29.00 -42.18 -9.03
N GLU A 135 -29.01 -43.51 -8.96
CA GLU A 135 -28.64 -44.36 -10.10
C GLU A 135 -29.57 -44.19 -11.31
N LEU A 136 -30.83 -43.80 -11.09
CA LEU A 136 -31.82 -43.63 -12.15
C LEU A 136 -31.52 -42.39 -13.01
N ASP A 137 -31.03 -41.30 -12.41
CA ASP A 137 -30.68 -40.06 -13.12
C ASP A 137 -29.51 -40.29 -14.08
N ILE A 138 -28.55 -41.11 -13.65
CA ILE A 138 -27.39 -41.59 -14.43
C ILE A 138 -27.82 -42.52 -15.58
N MET A 139 -29.00 -43.15 -15.51
CA MET A 139 -29.55 -43.98 -16.60
C MET A 139 -30.45 -43.23 -17.57
N ILE A 140 -31.21 -42.23 -17.11
CA ILE A 140 -32.26 -41.55 -17.90
C ILE A 140 -31.69 -40.43 -18.77
N SER A 141 -30.51 -39.90 -18.45
CA SER A 141 -29.97 -38.69 -19.08
C SER A 141 -28.84 -38.92 -20.09
N ASP A 142 -28.86 -38.16 -21.19
CA ASP A 142 -27.73 -37.96 -22.13
C ASP A 142 -26.47 -37.36 -21.45
N PHE A 143 -26.58 -37.07 -20.14
CA PHE A 143 -25.49 -36.63 -19.29
C PHE A 143 -24.38 -37.68 -19.18
N GLY A 144 -24.67 -38.98 -19.35
CA GLY A 144 -23.64 -40.03 -19.38
C GLY A 144 -22.59 -39.80 -20.48
N GLU A 145 -23.03 -39.53 -21.71
CA GLU A 145 -22.12 -39.16 -22.81
C GLU A 145 -21.49 -37.77 -22.59
N THR A 146 -22.24 -36.84 -22.00
CA THR A 146 -21.77 -35.47 -21.74
C THR A 146 -20.63 -35.44 -20.71
N VAL A 147 -20.75 -36.19 -19.61
CA VAL A 147 -19.69 -36.37 -18.59
C VAL A 147 -18.50 -37.10 -19.21
N ALA A 148 -18.75 -38.17 -19.97
CA ALA A 148 -17.69 -38.89 -20.68
C ALA A 148 -16.91 -37.98 -21.66
N ALA A 149 -17.59 -37.06 -22.37
CA ALA A 149 -16.96 -36.07 -23.23
C ALA A 149 -16.23 -34.97 -22.44
N LYS A 150 -16.74 -34.55 -21.28
CA LYS A 150 -16.14 -33.50 -20.43
C LYS A 150 -14.90 -34.01 -19.66
N ILE A 151 -14.86 -35.29 -19.33
CA ILE A 151 -13.65 -35.96 -18.82
C ILE A 151 -12.63 -36.18 -19.95
N ARG A 152 -13.09 -36.56 -21.16
CA ARG A 152 -12.23 -36.63 -22.37
C ARG A 152 -11.51 -35.29 -22.63
N TYR A 153 -12.24 -34.18 -22.51
CA TYR A 153 -11.68 -32.82 -22.61
C TYR A 153 -10.63 -32.54 -21.52
N ARG A 154 -10.87 -32.90 -20.25
CA ARG A 154 -9.93 -32.67 -19.13
C ARG A 154 -8.64 -33.50 -19.20
N LEU A 155 -8.58 -34.59 -19.96
CA LEU A 155 -7.47 -35.57 -19.93
C LEU A 155 -6.69 -35.70 -21.25
N GLY A 156 -7.17 -35.09 -22.33
CA GLY A 156 -6.51 -35.13 -23.65
C GLY A 156 -7.34 -34.44 -24.72
N GLY A 157 -7.09 -33.16 -24.95
CA GLY A 157 -7.97 -32.31 -25.78
C GLY A 157 -7.92 -32.62 -27.27
N HIS A 158 -9.03 -33.15 -27.80
CA HIS A 158 -9.64 -32.77 -29.10
C HIS A 158 -11.11 -33.24 -29.14
N LEU A 159 -11.98 -32.53 -29.87
CA LEU A 159 -13.31 -33.05 -30.17
C LEU A 159 -13.22 -34.10 -31.30
N PRO A 160 -13.91 -35.25 -31.19
CA PRO A 160 -14.33 -35.98 -32.37
C PRO A 160 -15.50 -35.24 -33.04
N ASP A 161 -15.39 -35.13 -34.37
CA ASP A 161 -16.34 -34.56 -35.32
C ASP A 161 -17.81 -34.89 -35.05
N ARG A 162 -18.71 -33.88 -35.11
CA ARG A 162 -20.17 -34.03 -35.00
C ARG A 162 -20.79 -34.47 -36.33
N SER A 163 -20.41 -35.64 -36.81
CA SER A 163 -20.85 -36.16 -38.13
C SER A 163 -21.36 -37.62 -38.10
N HIS A 164 -22.00 -38.07 -36.99
CA HIS A 164 -22.44 -39.47 -36.88
C HIS A 164 -23.83 -39.77 -36.25
N VAL A 165 -24.81 -38.88 -36.41
CA VAL A 165 -26.25 -39.22 -36.23
C VAL A 165 -26.93 -39.62 -37.55
N LEU A 166 -26.41 -39.16 -38.70
CA LEU A 166 -26.92 -39.50 -40.02
C LEU A 166 -25.76 -39.93 -40.94
N LEU A 167 -25.50 -41.24 -41.09
CA LEU A 167 -24.79 -41.77 -42.27
C LEU A 167 -24.87 -43.29 -42.54
N GLN A 168 -25.99 -43.98 -42.22
CA GLN A 168 -26.32 -45.22 -42.95
C GLN A 168 -26.95 -44.89 -44.32
N CYS A 169 -26.16 -44.35 -45.26
CA CYS A 169 -26.30 -44.45 -46.73
C CYS A 169 -25.47 -43.39 -47.51
N ALA A 170 -24.14 -43.52 -47.61
CA ALA A 170 -23.37 -42.79 -48.65
C ALA A 170 -22.08 -43.48 -49.13
N ARG A 171 -22.04 -44.82 -49.24
CA ARG A 171 -20.82 -45.54 -49.67
C ARG A 171 -20.77 -45.86 -51.17
N LYS A 172 -20.98 -44.85 -52.03
CA LYS A 172 -20.67 -44.88 -53.48
C LYS A 172 -20.68 -43.48 -54.13
N SER A 173 -19.52 -42.83 -54.24
CA SER A 173 -18.98 -42.26 -55.50
C SER A 173 -17.83 -41.26 -55.24
N ARG A 174 -16.58 -41.63 -55.56
CA ARG A 174 -15.46 -40.71 -55.84
C ARG A 174 -14.44 -41.37 -56.79
N ARG A 175 -14.53 -41.00 -58.07
CA ARG A 175 -13.58 -41.14 -59.20
C ARG A 175 -14.12 -40.17 -60.27
N THR A 176 -13.40 -39.24 -60.90
CA THR A 176 -11.99 -38.77 -60.91
C THR A 176 -11.98 -37.23 -61.04
N GLY A 177 -10.91 -36.46 -60.79
CA GLY A 177 -9.81 -36.10 -61.74
C GLY A 177 -10.30 -35.44 -63.05
N SER A 178 -9.74 -34.35 -63.61
CA SER A 178 -8.54 -33.53 -63.28
C SER A 178 -8.43 -32.29 -64.23
N THR A 179 -7.70 -31.20 -63.86
CA THR A 179 -7.06 -30.16 -64.75
C THR A 179 -7.95 -29.29 -65.70
N ALA A 180 -7.60 -28.10 -66.23
CA ALA A 180 -6.63 -27.02 -65.88
C ALA A 180 -6.82 -25.70 -66.71
N THR A 181 -6.29 -24.57 -66.20
CA THR A 181 -5.74 -23.35 -66.91
C THR A 181 -6.57 -22.47 -67.89
N ARG A 182 -7.13 -21.37 -67.36
CA ARG A 182 -6.73 -19.94 -67.56
C ARG A 182 -6.35 -19.42 -68.98
N LYS A 183 -7.16 -18.49 -69.53
CA LYS A 183 -6.73 -17.24 -70.25
C LYS A 183 -7.90 -16.24 -70.43
N THR A 184 -7.68 -15.14 -71.15
CA THR A 184 -8.00 -13.78 -70.66
C THR A 184 -7.97 -12.67 -71.74
N GLY A 185 -8.87 -11.68 -71.67
CA GLY A 185 -8.83 -10.37 -72.39
C GLY A 185 -9.82 -10.21 -73.55
N PHE A 186 -10.21 -9.00 -74.02
CA PHE A 186 -10.13 -7.63 -73.46
C PHE A 186 -10.91 -6.66 -74.40
N ALA A 187 -11.64 -5.65 -73.89
CA ALA A 187 -12.24 -4.50 -74.64
C ALA A 187 -13.31 -4.82 -75.75
N GLU A 188 -14.23 -3.95 -76.21
CA GLU A 188 -14.70 -2.60 -75.77
C GLU A 188 -16.16 -2.31 -76.25
N LEU A 189 -16.72 -1.14 -75.88
CA LEU A 189 -18.11 -0.66 -76.14
C LEU A 189 -18.15 0.35 -77.34
N PRO A 190 -19.30 0.67 -78.02
CA PRO A 190 -20.49 1.27 -77.39
C PRO A 190 -21.90 1.05 -78.04
N ARG A 191 -22.87 1.83 -77.51
CA ARG A 191 -24.35 1.89 -77.66
C ARG A 191 -24.85 2.60 -78.97
N PRO A 192 -26.16 2.93 -79.17
CA PRO A 192 -27.38 2.08 -79.30
C PRO A 192 -28.36 2.55 -80.43
N SER A 193 -29.51 1.87 -80.68
CA SER A 193 -30.86 2.52 -80.88
C SER A 193 -32.03 1.58 -81.27
N SER A 194 -33.25 1.98 -80.86
CA SER A 194 -34.61 1.72 -81.43
C SER A 194 -35.09 0.33 -81.89
N ALA A 195 -35.96 -0.27 -81.08
CA ALA A 195 -37.30 -0.84 -81.40
C ALA A 195 -37.51 -1.67 -82.71
N SER A 196 -38.07 -2.88 -82.67
CA SER A 196 -39.42 -3.15 -82.15
C SER A 196 -39.79 -4.65 -82.09
N GLY A 197 -40.69 -4.96 -81.15
CA GLY A 197 -41.48 -6.20 -80.92
C GLY A 197 -41.16 -7.54 -81.62
N ASP A 198 -40.92 -8.57 -80.80
CA ASP A 198 -41.70 -9.82 -80.92
C ASP A 198 -41.92 -10.51 -79.55
N LYS A 199 -43.19 -10.69 -79.16
CA LYS A 199 -43.58 -11.17 -77.81
C LYS A 199 -43.74 -12.70 -77.77
N GLY A 200 -42.61 -13.40 -77.83
CA GLY A 200 -42.57 -14.86 -77.66
C GLY A 200 -41.22 -15.44 -77.24
N ALA A 201 -40.11 -14.84 -77.67
CA ALA A 201 -38.75 -15.35 -77.43
C ALA A 201 -38.01 -14.68 -76.23
N GLU A 202 -38.63 -13.69 -75.58
CA GLU A 202 -37.93 -12.78 -74.66
C GLU A 202 -37.83 -13.35 -73.22
N ALA A 203 -38.86 -14.05 -72.76
CA ALA A 203 -38.91 -14.69 -71.44
C ALA A 203 -37.83 -15.78 -71.23
N MET A 204 -37.35 -16.39 -72.32
CA MET A 204 -36.31 -17.43 -72.27
C MET A 204 -34.89 -16.89 -72.57
N ARG A 205 -34.73 -15.57 -72.77
CA ARG A 205 -33.41 -14.92 -72.92
C ARG A 205 -32.98 -14.11 -71.70
N LEU A 206 -33.91 -13.51 -70.97
CA LEU A 206 -33.60 -12.90 -69.66
C LEU A 206 -33.07 -13.92 -68.64
N LEU A 207 -33.62 -15.14 -68.67
CA LEU A 207 -33.28 -16.23 -67.75
C LEU A 207 -31.89 -16.86 -68.03
N LEU A 208 -31.30 -16.61 -69.20
CA LEU A 208 -29.97 -17.09 -69.61
C LEU A 208 -28.88 -16.00 -69.59
N CYS A 209 -29.23 -14.77 -69.21
CA CYS A 209 -28.27 -13.68 -69.02
C CYS A 209 -27.92 -13.45 -67.54
N TRP A 210 -28.81 -13.81 -66.61
CA TRP A 210 -28.58 -13.72 -65.16
C TRP A 210 -27.55 -14.74 -64.64
N THR A 211 -27.39 -15.89 -65.29
CA THR A 211 -26.44 -16.93 -64.86
C THR A 211 -24.98 -16.63 -65.20
N ALA A 212 -24.69 -15.55 -65.94
CA ALA A 212 -23.33 -15.17 -66.35
C ALA A 212 -22.70 -14.05 -65.50
N ALA A 213 -23.45 -13.48 -64.54
CA ALA A 213 -22.98 -12.42 -63.65
C ALA A 213 -22.57 -12.91 -62.24
N LEU A 214 -22.87 -14.17 -61.89
CA LEU A 214 -22.62 -14.73 -60.55
C LEU A 214 -21.32 -15.55 -60.43
N GLU A 215 -20.69 -15.96 -61.53
CA GLU A 215 -19.40 -16.67 -61.50
C GLU A 215 -18.18 -15.72 -61.59
N SER A 216 -18.34 -14.49 -61.12
CA SER A 216 -17.23 -13.55 -60.91
C SER A 216 -17.55 -12.57 -59.78
N TRP A 217 -17.56 -13.09 -58.54
CA TRP A 217 -17.05 -12.43 -57.32
C TRP A 217 -16.99 -13.46 -56.16
N SER A 218 -16.18 -14.50 -56.34
CA SER A 218 -15.85 -15.50 -55.30
C SER A 218 -14.35 -15.78 -55.24
N LEU A 219 -13.55 -14.71 -55.38
CA LEU A 219 -12.25 -14.67 -54.70
C LEU A 219 -12.54 -14.77 -53.20
N GLY A 220 -12.27 -15.94 -52.60
CA GLY A 220 -12.45 -16.15 -51.17
C GLY A 220 -11.53 -15.22 -50.39
N HIS A 221 -12.05 -14.06 -49.98
CA HIS A 221 -11.33 -13.14 -49.12
C HIS A 221 -11.21 -13.81 -47.74
N SER A 222 -10.01 -14.26 -47.40
CA SER A 222 -9.72 -14.78 -46.06
C SER A 222 -9.72 -13.59 -45.10
N ALA A 223 -10.87 -13.33 -44.48
CA ALA A 223 -11.07 -12.20 -43.58
C ALA A 223 -9.95 -12.09 -42.53
N THR A 224 -9.45 -10.88 -42.38
CA THR A 224 -8.37 -10.52 -41.46
C THR A 224 -8.84 -10.58 -40.00
N ASN A 225 -7.89 -10.65 -39.06
CA ASN A 225 -8.21 -10.60 -37.62
C ASN A 225 -9.03 -9.36 -37.25
N ALA A 226 -8.82 -8.23 -37.94
CA ALA A 226 -9.55 -6.99 -37.72
C ALA A 226 -11.01 -7.08 -38.20
N GLU A 227 -11.27 -7.63 -39.40
CA GLU A 227 -12.63 -7.85 -39.92
C GLU A 227 -13.39 -8.87 -39.06
N TRP A 228 -12.72 -9.92 -38.59
CA TRP A 228 -13.30 -10.86 -37.62
C TRP A 228 -13.67 -10.17 -36.30
N GLY A 229 -12.74 -9.41 -35.70
CA GLY A 229 -12.99 -8.66 -34.47
C GLY A 229 -14.12 -7.64 -34.62
N HIS A 230 -14.16 -6.90 -35.73
CA HIS A 230 -15.22 -5.94 -36.02
C HIS A 230 -16.58 -6.63 -36.22
N SER A 231 -16.63 -7.76 -36.94
CA SER A 231 -17.86 -8.54 -37.13
C SER A 231 -18.40 -9.11 -35.82
N ILE A 232 -17.51 -9.59 -34.93
CA ILE A 232 -17.87 -10.02 -33.57
C ILE A 232 -18.37 -8.83 -32.73
N ASN A 233 -17.75 -7.65 -32.86
CA ASN A 233 -18.17 -6.42 -32.20
C ASN A 233 -19.59 -5.99 -32.64
N MET A 234 -19.90 -6.05 -33.94
CA MET A 234 -21.22 -5.71 -34.50
C MET A 234 -22.31 -6.73 -34.11
N ALA A 235 -22.00 -8.02 -34.08
CA ALA A 235 -22.92 -9.01 -33.50
C ALA A 235 -23.13 -8.79 -31.98
N GLY A 236 -22.09 -8.33 -31.26
CA GLY A 236 -22.19 -7.87 -29.88
C GLY A 236 -22.98 -6.57 -29.70
N LEU A 237 -23.12 -5.76 -30.75
CA LEU A 237 -23.95 -4.56 -30.78
C LEU A 237 -25.43 -4.91 -30.92
N GLN A 238 -25.80 -5.88 -31.76
CA GLN A 238 -27.19 -6.37 -31.93
C GLN A 238 -27.87 -6.68 -30.58
N ARG A 239 -27.25 -7.53 -29.75
CA ARG A 239 -27.76 -7.85 -28.40
C ARG A 239 -27.85 -6.64 -27.47
N THR A 240 -26.98 -5.64 -27.65
CA THR A 240 -26.95 -4.42 -26.84
C THR A 240 -28.06 -3.47 -27.27
N LEU A 241 -28.33 -3.38 -28.58
CA LEU A 241 -29.41 -2.61 -29.18
C LEU A 241 -30.79 -3.14 -28.76
N SER A 242 -31.03 -4.46 -28.68
CA SER A 242 -32.32 -4.99 -28.21
C SER A 242 -32.67 -4.52 -26.79
N GLN A 243 -31.71 -4.56 -25.87
CA GLN A 243 -31.90 -4.05 -24.50
C GLN A 243 -32.07 -2.52 -24.47
N ARG A 244 -31.28 -1.82 -25.30
CA ARG A 244 -31.31 -0.36 -25.41
C ARG A 244 -32.66 0.14 -25.93
N MET A 245 -33.20 -0.47 -26.99
CA MET A 245 -34.51 -0.14 -27.55
C MET A 245 -35.64 -0.39 -26.57
N SER A 246 -35.63 -1.54 -25.88
CA SER A 246 -36.59 -1.87 -24.82
C SER A 246 -36.59 -0.81 -23.69
N LYS A 247 -35.39 -0.35 -23.29
CA LYS A 247 -35.21 0.72 -22.29
C LYS A 247 -35.69 2.08 -22.83
N GLU A 248 -35.33 2.45 -24.05
CA GLU A 248 -35.75 3.71 -24.69
C GLU A 248 -37.29 3.77 -24.84
N PHE A 249 -37.93 2.66 -25.20
CA PHE A 249 -39.39 2.52 -25.24
C PHE A 249 -40.04 2.68 -23.85
N LEU A 250 -39.44 2.13 -22.80
CA LEU A 250 -39.92 2.35 -21.43
C LEU A 250 -39.78 3.82 -21.00
N LEU A 251 -38.67 4.49 -21.31
CA LEU A 251 -38.50 5.92 -21.02
C LEU A 251 -39.57 6.77 -21.71
N ILE A 252 -39.94 6.44 -22.96
CA ILE A 252 -41.08 7.08 -23.67
C ILE A 252 -42.40 6.83 -22.92
N SER A 253 -42.68 5.59 -22.50
CA SER A 253 -43.91 5.24 -21.76
C SER A 253 -44.05 5.98 -20.43
N LEU A 254 -42.93 6.22 -19.75
CA LEU A 254 -42.83 7.01 -18.51
C LEU A 254 -42.90 8.53 -18.74
N GLY A 255 -42.87 8.98 -20.00
CA GLY A 255 -42.81 10.41 -20.35
C GLY A 255 -41.49 11.08 -19.99
N ILE A 256 -40.41 10.31 -19.87
CA ILE A 256 -39.04 10.82 -19.64
C ILE A 256 -38.48 11.20 -21.01
N ASP A 257 -38.39 12.50 -21.27
CA ASP A 257 -37.85 13.11 -22.50
C ASP A 257 -38.36 12.42 -23.78
N GLY A 258 -39.69 12.25 -23.85
CA GLY A 258 -40.33 11.36 -24.82
C GLY A 258 -39.87 11.55 -26.26
N ASP A 259 -39.73 12.79 -26.73
CA ASP A 259 -39.30 13.08 -28.11
C ASP A 259 -37.80 12.78 -28.35
N VAL A 260 -36.96 13.00 -27.34
CA VAL A 260 -35.53 12.64 -27.37
C VAL A 260 -35.38 11.11 -27.38
N ASN A 261 -36.13 10.40 -26.54
CA ASN A 261 -36.08 8.94 -26.48
C ASN A 261 -36.77 8.29 -27.69
N LYS A 262 -37.77 8.91 -28.33
CA LYS A 262 -38.30 8.51 -29.66
C LYS A 262 -37.23 8.61 -30.73
N ALA A 263 -36.49 9.72 -30.79
CA ALA A 263 -35.39 9.88 -31.75
C ALA A 263 -34.25 8.87 -31.48
N LYS A 264 -33.85 8.67 -30.21
CA LYS A 264 -32.87 7.64 -29.81
C LYS A 264 -33.36 6.23 -30.22
N LEU A 265 -34.64 5.90 -30.01
CA LEU A 265 -35.24 4.62 -30.38
C LEU A 265 -35.29 4.41 -31.91
N GLN A 266 -35.69 5.42 -32.68
CA GLN A 266 -35.69 5.35 -34.15
C GLN A 266 -34.28 5.13 -34.72
N GLN A 267 -33.26 5.77 -34.13
CA GLN A 267 -31.86 5.51 -34.48
C GLN A 267 -31.45 4.08 -34.10
N SER A 268 -31.74 3.62 -32.87
CA SER A 268 -31.44 2.25 -32.43
C SER A 268 -32.10 1.18 -33.31
N VAL A 269 -33.31 1.42 -33.82
CA VAL A 269 -34.02 0.56 -34.81
C VAL A 269 -33.30 0.56 -36.17
N HIS A 270 -32.85 1.72 -36.63
CA HIS A 270 -32.08 1.83 -37.88
C HIS A 270 -30.72 1.12 -37.78
N ASP A 271 -29.99 1.33 -36.67
CA ASP A 271 -28.69 0.71 -36.39
C ASP A 271 -28.82 -0.82 -36.27
N PHE A 272 -29.91 -1.32 -35.69
CA PHE A 272 -30.18 -2.76 -35.60
C PHE A 272 -30.43 -3.36 -36.98
N ASN A 273 -31.26 -2.73 -37.82
CA ASN A 273 -31.51 -3.18 -39.19
C ASN A 273 -30.22 -3.18 -40.02
N SER A 274 -29.49 -2.07 -40.07
CA SER A 274 -28.30 -1.93 -40.93
C SER A 274 -27.22 -2.94 -40.57
N THR A 275 -26.93 -3.12 -39.27
CA THR A 275 -25.92 -4.10 -38.82
C THR A 275 -26.40 -5.56 -38.96
N LEU A 276 -27.70 -5.85 -38.84
CA LEU A 276 -28.22 -7.20 -39.09
C LEU A 276 -28.09 -7.60 -40.57
N TYR A 277 -28.45 -6.72 -41.50
CA TYR A 277 -28.28 -6.99 -42.93
C TYR A 277 -26.78 -7.11 -43.30
N ALA A 278 -25.92 -6.27 -42.74
CA ALA A 278 -24.47 -6.36 -42.96
C ALA A 278 -23.87 -7.67 -42.42
N LEU A 279 -24.32 -8.20 -41.27
CA LEU A 279 -23.86 -9.48 -40.74
C LEU A 279 -24.34 -10.69 -41.56
N ILE A 280 -25.49 -10.59 -42.23
CA ILE A 280 -25.99 -11.66 -43.10
C ILE A 280 -25.31 -11.61 -44.49
N TRP A 281 -25.27 -10.44 -45.14
CA TRP A 281 -24.86 -10.28 -46.55
C TRP A 281 -23.39 -9.87 -46.72
N GLY A 282 -22.74 -9.36 -45.66
CA GLY A 282 -21.41 -8.76 -45.65
C GLY A 282 -21.42 -7.28 -46.03
N ASP A 283 -20.49 -6.51 -45.46
CA ASP A 283 -20.18 -5.14 -45.89
C ASP A 283 -18.65 -4.89 -45.92
N PRO A 284 -18.03 -4.99 -47.10
CA PRO A 284 -16.59 -4.72 -47.28
C PRO A 284 -16.16 -3.26 -47.05
N GLN A 285 -17.08 -2.29 -46.96
CA GLN A 285 -16.75 -0.90 -46.63
C GLN A 285 -16.68 -0.67 -45.12
N GLN A 286 -17.44 -1.45 -44.34
CA GLN A 286 -17.40 -1.46 -42.88
C GLN A 286 -16.45 -2.53 -42.31
N GLY A 287 -15.92 -3.43 -43.14
CA GLY A 287 -15.10 -4.57 -42.69
C GLY A 287 -15.92 -5.67 -42.00
N ILE A 288 -17.20 -5.78 -42.34
CA ILE A 288 -18.12 -6.79 -41.80
C ILE A 288 -18.13 -8.01 -42.72
N VAL A 289 -17.75 -9.17 -42.17
CA VAL A 289 -17.73 -10.46 -42.87
C VAL A 289 -19.16 -10.99 -42.99
N ALA A 290 -19.56 -11.43 -44.19
CA ALA A 290 -20.83 -12.12 -44.42
C ALA A 290 -20.91 -13.43 -43.60
N ALA A 291 -22.12 -13.97 -43.41
CA ALA A 291 -22.35 -15.17 -42.61
C ALA A 291 -21.39 -16.33 -43.01
N PRO A 292 -20.39 -16.70 -42.17
CA PRO A 292 -19.24 -17.48 -42.63
C PRO A 292 -19.52 -18.98 -42.75
N ASN A 293 -20.69 -19.44 -42.28
CA ASN A 293 -21.18 -20.80 -42.45
C ASN A 293 -22.70 -20.85 -42.19
N VAL A 294 -23.33 -21.90 -42.71
CA VAL A 294 -24.79 -22.14 -42.63
C VAL A 294 -25.33 -22.06 -41.19
N ARG A 295 -24.57 -22.51 -40.18
CA ARG A 295 -25.01 -22.45 -38.77
C ARG A 295 -25.07 -21.02 -38.22
N VAL A 296 -24.19 -20.12 -38.67
CA VAL A 296 -24.28 -18.68 -38.32
C VAL A 296 -25.41 -18.03 -39.11
N GLU A 297 -25.55 -18.34 -40.40
CA GLU A 297 -26.62 -17.86 -41.26
C GLU A 297 -28.02 -18.22 -40.69
N GLU A 298 -28.26 -19.50 -40.36
CA GLU A 298 -29.48 -19.96 -39.70
C GLU A 298 -29.80 -19.20 -38.41
N ASN A 299 -28.79 -18.81 -37.63
CA ASN A 299 -29.00 -18.10 -36.37
C ASN A 299 -29.28 -16.61 -36.59
N LEU A 300 -28.65 -15.99 -37.59
CA LEU A 300 -29.01 -14.64 -38.03
C LEU A 300 -30.44 -14.59 -38.61
N GLN A 301 -30.87 -15.63 -39.35
CA GLN A 301 -32.26 -15.74 -39.81
C GLN A 301 -33.26 -15.89 -38.64
N LYS A 302 -32.88 -16.60 -37.56
CA LYS A 302 -33.67 -16.64 -36.31
C LYS A 302 -33.76 -15.27 -35.63
N VAL A 303 -32.66 -14.51 -35.60
CA VAL A 303 -32.68 -13.10 -35.13
C VAL A 303 -33.63 -12.26 -35.99
N LEU A 304 -33.56 -12.36 -37.32
CA LEU A 304 -34.45 -11.63 -38.24
C LEU A 304 -35.93 -11.99 -38.04
N HIS A 305 -36.26 -13.27 -37.86
CA HIS A 305 -37.62 -13.73 -37.59
C HIS A 305 -38.19 -13.25 -36.24
N LEU A 306 -37.34 -13.07 -35.23
CA LEU A 306 -37.73 -12.51 -33.93
C LEU A 306 -37.74 -10.97 -33.93
N TRP A 307 -36.90 -10.35 -34.77
CA TRP A 307 -36.77 -8.90 -34.90
C TRP A 307 -37.99 -8.26 -35.55
N VAL A 308 -38.47 -8.75 -36.69
CA VAL A 308 -39.55 -8.09 -37.45
C VAL A 308 -40.84 -7.89 -36.63
N PRO A 309 -41.35 -8.87 -35.85
CA PRO A 309 -42.49 -8.64 -34.95
C PRO A 309 -42.22 -7.58 -33.87
N PHE A 310 -40.99 -7.54 -33.36
CA PHE A 310 -40.56 -6.63 -32.29
C PHE A 310 -40.37 -5.19 -32.78
N GLU A 311 -39.80 -5.01 -33.97
CA GLU A 311 -39.74 -3.73 -34.67
C GLU A 311 -41.14 -3.16 -34.90
N ILE A 312 -42.08 -3.97 -35.39
CA ILE A 312 -43.47 -3.58 -35.59
C ILE A 312 -44.12 -3.19 -34.25
N LEU A 313 -43.91 -3.95 -33.17
CA LEU A 313 -44.41 -3.62 -31.84
C LEU A 313 -43.91 -2.24 -31.37
N LEU A 314 -42.59 -2.01 -31.42
CA LEU A 314 -41.97 -0.75 -30.99
C LEU A 314 -42.44 0.45 -31.83
N THR A 315 -42.44 0.32 -33.15
CA THR A 315 -42.74 1.42 -34.08
C THR A 315 -44.23 1.76 -34.16
N SER A 316 -45.13 0.76 -34.10
CA SER A 316 -46.58 1.03 -34.06
C SER A 316 -47.07 1.56 -32.71
N SER A 317 -46.37 1.21 -31.62
CA SER A 317 -46.80 1.57 -30.27
C SER A 317 -46.20 2.88 -29.74
N MET A 318 -45.05 3.37 -30.25
CA MET A 318 -44.29 4.46 -29.59
C MET A 318 -45.07 5.76 -29.33
N ASP A 319 -46.08 6.08 -30.15
CA ASP A 319 -46.96 7.26 -29.95
C ASP A 319 -48.23 6.95 -29.14
N SER A 320 -48.53 5.68 -28.85
CA SER A 320 -49.75 5.21 -28.20
C SER A 320 -49.55 4.44 -26.89
N VAL A 321 -48.30 4.22 -26.44
CA VAL A 321 -48.00 3.60 -25.12
C VAL A 321 -48.57 4.40 -23.95
N ARG A 322 -48.77 5.71 -24.15
CA ARG A 322 -49.31 6.64 -23.16
C ARG A 322 -50.61 7.24 -23.67
N SER A 323 -51.68 7.07 -22.90
CA SER A 323 -53.00 7.62 -23.22
C SER A 323 -53.10 9.12 -22.90
N LEU A 324 -54.14 9.78 -23.43
CA LEU A 324 -54.37 11.23 -23.25
C LEU A 324 -54.63 11.66 -21.79
N ASP A 325 -54.97 10.72 -20.92
CA ASP A 325 -55.09 10.90 -19.46
C ASP A 325 -53.74 10.74 -18.71
N GLY A 326 -52.67 10.41 -19.44
CA GLY A 326 -51.33 10.17 -18.92
C GLY A 326 -51.06 8.72 -18.48
N SER A 327 -52.05 7.81 -18.57
CA SER A 327 -51.92 6.40 -18.17
C SER A 327 -51.05 5.58 -19.13
N ILE A 328 -50.47 4.49 -18.62
CA ILE A 328 -49.50 3.62 -19.32
C ILE A 328 -50.18 2.32 -19.77
N ASN A 329 -49.98 1.93 -21.02
CA ASN A 329 -50.49 0.69 -21.60
C ASN A 329 -49.64 -0.52 -21.17
N VAL A 330 -49.88 -1.03 -19.95
CA VAL A 330 -49.10 -2.13 -19.33
C VAL A 330 -48.99 -3.39 -20.21
N PRO A 331 -50.05 -3.89 -20.88
CA PRO A 331 -49.94 -5.05 -21.79
C PRO A 331 -48.93 -4.86 -22.93
N VAL A 332 -48.69 -3.63 -23.40
CA VAL A 332 -47.66 -3.34 -24.40
C VAL A 332 -46.25 -3.42 -23.79
N LEU A 333 -46.08 -3.03 -22.52
CA LEU A 333 -44.82 -3.22 -21.80
C LEU A 333 -44.52 -4.70 -21.53
N GLU A 334 -45.53 -5.49 -21.21
CA GLU A 334 -45.43 -6.96 -21.08
C GLU A 334 -45.09 -7.62 -22.43
N ALA A 335 -45.68 -7.15 -23.53
CA ALA A 335 -45.32 -7.60 -24.88
C ALA A 335 -43.87 -7.25 -25.26
N VAL A 336 -43.39 -6.05 -24.93
CA VAL A 336 -41.98 -5.65 -25.15
C VAL A 336 -41.03 -6.50 -24.29
N SER A 337 -41.35 -6.68 -23.01
CA SER A 337 -40.55 -7.49 -22.08
C SER A 337 -40.42 -8.94 -22.53
N SER A 338 -41.53 -9.55 -22.99
CA SER A 338 -41.58 -10.96 -23.40
C SER A 338 -40.94 -11.24 -24.77
N GLN A 339 -40.98 -10.29 -25.72
CA GLN A 339 -40.31 -10.45 -27.02
C GLN A 339 -38.80 -10.14 -26.98
N ASN A 340 -38.37 -9.23 -26.09
CA ASN A 340 -36.96 -8.86 -25.92
C ASN A 340 -36.06 -10.03 -25.46
N GLY A 341 -36.57 -10.93 -24.62
CA GLY A 341 -35.81 -12.09 -24.11
C GLY A 341 -35.33 -13.05 -25.21
N PRO A 342 -36.25 -13.66 -26.00
CA PRO A 342 -35.87 -14.52 -27.12
C PRO A 342 -34.96 -13.86 -28.14
N LEU A 343 -35.15 -12.55 -28.41
CA LEU A 343 -34.30 -11.78 -29.33
C LEU A 343 -32.87 -11.61 -28.78
N LEU A 344 -32.72 -11.37 -27.48
CA LEU A 344 -31.41 -11.34 -26.80
C LEU A 344 -30.71 -12.69 -26.88
N ASP A 345 -31.41 -13.79 -26.61
CA ASP A 345 -30.84 -15.13 -26.63
C ASP A 345 -30.40 -15.56 -28.04
N ALA A 346 -31.23 -15.32 -29.06
CA ALA A 346 -30.86 -15.55 -30.44
C ALA A 346 -29.61 -14.72 -30.85
N SER A 347 -29.54 -13.46 -30.43
CA SER A 347 -28.39 -12.59 -30.67
C SER A 347 -27.11 -13.09 -29.98
N ASN A 348 -27.20 -13.59 -28.74
CA ASN A 348 -26.07 -14.19 -28.03
C ASN A 348 -25.53 -15.44 -28.74
N VAL A 349 -26.41 -16.27 -29.33
CA VAL A 349 -26.00 -17.46 -30.09
C VAL A 349 -25.24 -17.09 -31.38
N VAL A 350 -25.60 -15.99 -32.04
CA VAL A 350 -24.87 -15.46 -33.22
C VAL A 350 -23.43 -15.09 -32.86
N VAL A 351 -23.21 -14.34 -31.77
CA VAL A 351 -21.86 -13.93 -31.33
C VAL A 351 -20.97 -15.16 -31.09
N GLY A 352 -21.47 -16.17 -30.36
CA GLY A 352 -20.73 -17.42 -30.14
C GLY A 352 -20.40 -18.15 -31.44
N GLY A 353 -21.34 -18.20 -32.39
CA GLY A 353 -21.13 -18.82 -33.70
C GLY A 353 -20.07 -18.11 -34.57
N LEU A 354 -19.97 -16.77 -34.47
CA LEU A 354 -18.93 -15.99 -35.15
C LEU A 354 -17.55 -16.19 -34.50
N VAL A 355 -17.48 -16.22 -33.17
CA VAL A 355 -16.24 -16.52 -32.42
C VAL A 355 -15.73 -17.94 -32.72
N ASP A 356 -16.62 -18.93 -32.84
CA ASP A 356 -16.28 -20.28 -33.29
C ASP A 356 -15.76 -20.28 -34.74
N ALA A 357 -16.42 -19.53 -35.64
CA ALA A 357 -16.02 -19.42 -37.04
C ALA A 357 -14.63 -18.78 -37.21
N ALA A 358 -14.35 -17.68 -36.51
CA ALA A 358 -13.05 -17.01 -36.52
C ALA A 358 -11.91 -17.95 -36.09
N LYS A 359 -12.11 -18.71 -35.01
CA LYS A 359 -11.15 -19.72 -34.52
C LYS A 359 -10.91 -20.84 -35.54
N VAL A 360 -11.97 -21.34 -36.19
CA VAL A 360 -11.86 -22.38 -37.24
C VAL A 360 -11.14 -21.83 -38.49
N SER A 361 -11.30 -20.55 -38.79
CA SER A 361 -10.56 -19.85 -39.85
C SER A 361 -9.10 -19.52 -39.50
N GLY A 362 -8.63 -19.87 -38.29
CA GLY A 362 -7.27 -19.59 -37.83
C GLY A 362 -7.00 -18.14 -37.44
N ALA A 363 -8.05 -17.33 -37.22
CA ALA A 363 -7.91 -15.93 -36.82
C ALA A 363 -7.38 -15.83 -35.38
N SER A 364 -6.39 -14.95 -35.18
CA SER A 364 -5.77 -14.72 -33.86
C SER A 364 -6.57 -13.74 -33.00
N THR A 365 -7.87 -13.96 -32.87
CA THR A 365 -8.78 -13.11 -32.09
C THR A 365 -8.87 -13.59 -30.64
N ASN A 366 -8.77 -12.67 -29.66
CA ASN A 366 -9.14 -12.96 -28.27
C ASN A 366 -10.68 -12.95 -28.09
N GLY A 367 -11.37 -13.75 -28.89
CA GLY A 367 -12.83 -13.75 -29.02
C GLY A 367 -13.60 -14.13 -27.75
N LEU A 368 -12.92 -14.69 -26.74
CA LEU A 368 -13.52 -14.91 -25.42
C LEU A 368 -13.59 -13.59 -24.62
N VAL A 369 -12.47 -12.88 -24.47
CA VAL A 369 -12.44 -11.59 -23.77
C VAL A 369 -13.30 -10.56 -24.51
N GLN A 370 -13.25 -10.53 -25.84
CA GLN A 370 -14.08 -9.64 -26.67
C GLN A 370 -15.58 -9.91 -26.49
N ASP A 371 -16.02 -11.18 -26.41
CA ASP A 371 -17.42 -11.49 -26.09
C ASP A 371 -17.78 -11.07 -24.66
N ILE A 372 -16.97 -11.40 -23.64
CA ILE A 372 -17.27 -11.06 -22.24
C ILE A 372 -17.32 -9.54 -22.03
N ALA A 373 -16.39 -8.78 -22.61
CA ALA A 373 -16.41 -7.31 -22.56
C ALA A 373 -17.62 -6.75 -23.34
N GLY A 374 -17.92 -7.33 -24.51
CA GLY A 374 -19.13 -7.01 -25.27
C GLY A 374 -20.44 -7.30 -24.50
N ARG A 375 -20.46 -8.32 -23.62
CA ARG A 375 -21.60 -8.62 -22.73
C ARG A 375 -21.75 -7.59 -21.64
N GLN A 376 -20.67 -7.02 -21.08
CA GLN A 376 -20.77 -5.95 -20.09
C GLN A 376 -21.57 -4.73 -20.62
N ARG A 377 -21.38 -4.34 -21.89
CA ARG A 377 -22.19 -3.29 -22.55
C ARG A 377 -23.68 -3.64 -22.60
N THR A 378 -24.00 -4.91 -22.90
CA THR A 378 -25.37 -5.43 -22.89
C THR A 378 -25.96 -5.49 -21.48
N TYR A 379 -25.17 -5.91 -20.48
CA TYR A 379 -25.57 -5.97 -19.07
C TYR A 379 -25.87 -4.58 -18.51
N ILE A 380 -25.09 -3.55 -18.85
CA ILE A 380 -25.37 -2.16 -18.44
C ILE A 380 -26.76 -1.72 -18.92
N GLN A 381 -27.10 -1.91 -20.20
CA GLN A 381 -28.45 -1.59 -20.72
C GLN A 381 -29.53 -2.47 -20.09
N SER A 382 -29.24 -3.76 -19.84
CA SER A 382 -30.17 -4.72 -19.23
C SER A 382 -30.44 -4.41 -17.74
N LEU A 383 -29.47 -3.92 -16.98
CA LEU A 383 -29.67 -3.41 -15.61
C LEU A 383 -30.68 -2.25 -15.61
N CYS A 384 -30.51 -1.28 -16.51
CA CYS A 384 -31.41 -0.14 -16.66
C CYS A 384 -32.84 -0.60 -17.01
N LEU A 385 -32.96 -1.44 -18.04
CA LEU A 385 -34.22 -2.03 -18.50
C LEU A 385 -34.97 -2.73 -17.36
N LYS A 386 -34.30 -3.66 -16.67
CA LYS A 386 -34.93 -4.46 -15.60
C LYS A 386 -35.23 -3.63 -14.35
N ALA A 387 -34.39 -2.64 -14.01
CA ALA A 387 -34.68 -1.70 -12.93
C ALA A 387 -35.92 -0.84 -13.22
N LEU A 388 -36.08 -0.36 -14.45
CA LEU A 388 -37.30 0.34 -14.89
C LEU A 388 -38.53 -0.57 -14.84
N LEU A 389 -38.45 -1.81 -15.34
CA LEU A 389 -39.55 -2.78 -15.28
C LEU A 389 -39.98 -3.09 -13.82
N VAL A 390 -39.01 -3.35 -12.93
CA VAL A 390 -39.25 -3.53 -11.48
C VAL A 390 -39.91 -2.29 -10.87
N SER A 391 -39.48 -1.08 -11.24
CA SER A 391 -40.08 0.17 -10.73
C SER A 391 -41.56 0.35 -11.09
N GLN A 392 -42.00 -0.27 -12.19
CA GLN A 392 -43.39 -0.21 -12.65
C GLN A 392 -44.21 -1.45 -12.23
N GLY A 393 -43.61 -2.41 -11.52
CA GLY A 393 -44.28 -3.65 -11.11
C GLY A 393 -44.49 -4.69 -12.21
N VAL A 394 -44.03 -4.42 -13.44
CA VAL A 394 -44.20 -5.32 -14.60
C VAL A 394 -43.42 -6.62 -14.35
N SER A 395 -44.13 -7.76 -14.32
CA SER A 395 -43.59 -9.09 -13.96
C SER A 395 -42.63 -9.06 -12.75
N LEU A 396 -43.03 -8.37 -11.67
CA LEU A 396 -42.15 -7.94 -10.57
C LEU A 396 -41.16 -9.01 -10.07
N LEU A 397 -41.61 -10.24 -9.79
CA LEU A 397 -40.75 -11.30 -9.25
C LEU A 397 -39.69 -11.78 -10.25
N GLU A 398 -40.09 -11.96 -11.51
CA GLU A 398 -39.21 -12.40 -12.60
C GLU A 398 -38.18 -11.31 -12.94
N ASN A 399 -38.62 -10.07 -13.16
CA ASN A 399 -37.74 -8.96 -13.45
C ASN A 399 -36.81 -8.63 -12.27
N LYS A 400 -37.24 -8.83 -11.02
CA LYS A 400 -36.38 -8.67 -9.83
C LYS A 400 -35.33 -9.77 -9.72
N ALA A 401 -35.69 -11.03 -9.97
CA ALA A 401 -34.72 -12.13 -10.02
C ALA A 401 -33.69 -11.91 -11.15
N SER A 402 -34.18 -11.56 -12.35
CA SER A 402 -33.34 -11.34 -13.52
C SER A 402 -32.49 -10.06 -13.43
N LEU A 403 -32.90 -9.06 -12.63
CA LEU A 403 -32.08 -7.88 -12.29
C LEU A 403 -30.92 -8.27 -11.36
N LYS A 404 -31.19 -9.11 -10.35
CA LYS A 404 -30.17 -9.64 -9.44
C LYS A 404 -29.14 -10.47 -10.20
N GLU A 405 -29.60 -11.30 -11.13
CA GLU A 405 -28.76 -12.09 -12.02
C GLU A 405 -27.88 -11.21 -12.91
N THR A 406 -28.44 -10.23 -13.64
CA THR A 406 -27.63 -9.30 -14.45
C THR A 406 -26.60 -8.55 -13.60
N LYS A 407 -26.94 -8.15 -12.36
CA LYS A 407 -25.99 -7.50 -11.45
C LYS A 407 -24.79 -8.41 -11.14
N LEU A 408 -25.05 -9.66 -10.75
CA LEU A 408 -24.00 -10.63 -10.43
C LEU A 408 -23.17 -11.02 -11.66
N LEU A 409 -23.80 -11.16 -12.83
CA LEU A 409 -23.11 -11.39 -14.10
C LEU A 409 -22.22 -10.22 -14.49
N PHE A 410 -22.66 -8.98 -14.31
CA PHE A 410 -21.82 -7.80 -14.54
C PHE A 410 -20.63 -7.79 -13.58
N GLU A 411 -20.86 -7.87 -12.26
CA GLU A 411 -19.78 -7.81 -11.26
C GLU A 411 -18.74 -8.93 -11.46
N ALA A 412 -19.17 -10.17 -11.71
CA ALA A 412 -18.27 -11.30 -11.95
C ALA A 412 -17.53 -11.23 -13.31
N SER A 413 -18.18 -10.75 -14.38
CA SER A 413 -17.54 -10.60 -15.69
C SER A 413 -16.62 -9.39 -15.79
N HIS A 414 -16.86 -8.36 -14.97
CA HIS A 414 -16.01 -7.19 -14.84
C HIS A 414 -14.70 -7.54 -14.11
N ALA A 415 -14.79 -8.07 -12.89
CA ALA A 415 -13.62 -8.53 -12.14
C ALA A 415 -12.84 -9.61 -12.92
N GLY A 416 -13.53 -10.60 -13.48
CA GLY A 416 -12.89 -11.72 -14.21
C GLY A 416 -12.16 -11.33 -15.51
N ILE A 417 -12.42 -10.15 -16.10
CA ILE A 417 -11.59 -9.64 -17.20
C ILE A 417 -10.33 -8.93 -16.68
N ILE A 418 -10.43 -8.20 -15.56
CA ILE A 418 -9.32 -7.43 -15.00
C ILE A 418 -8.34 -8.38 -14.29
N GLU A 419 -8.82 -9.11 -13.30
CA GLU A 419 -8.06 -10.05 -12.47
C GLU A 419 -7.68 -11.34 -13.22
N GLY A 420 -8.37 -11.63 -14.33
CA GLY A 420 -8.25 -12.86 -15.10
C GLY A 420 -8.96 -14.05 -14.46
N VAL A 421 -9.24 -15.08 -15.27
CA VAL A 421 -9.81 -16.36 -14.82
C VAL A 421 -9.07 -17.50 -15.54
N PRO A 422 -7.91 -17.94 -15.04
CA PRO A 422 -7.05 -18.90 -15.75
C PRO A 422 -7.73 -20.22 -16.10
N PHE A 423 -8.59 -20.75 -15.21
CA PHE A 423 -9.32 -21.99 -15.47
C PHE A 423 -10.40 -21.87 -16.57
N ALA A 424 -10.83 -20.65 -16.89
CA ALA A 424 -11.77 -20.35 -17.97
C ALA A 424 -11.06 -19.92 -19.27
N GLY A 425 -9.73 -19.79 -19.26
CA GLY A 425 -8.96 -19.29 -20.40
C GLY A 425 -9.01 -17.76 -20.57
N VAL A 426 -9.40 -17.02 -19.52
CA VAL A 426 -9.35 -15.55 -19.51
C VAL A 426 -8.01 -15.12 -18.86
N PRO A 427 -7.12 -14.43 -19.59
CA PRO A 427 -5.88 -13.91 -19.01
C PRO A 427 -6.15 -12.70 -18.10
N VAL A 428 -5.16 -12.37 -17.26
CA VAL A 428 -5.12 -11.10 -16.50
C VAL A 428 -5.00 -9.93 -17.48
N LEU A 429 -5.63 -8.79 -17.19
CA LEU A 429 -5.53 -7.59 -18.01
C LEU A 429 -4.20 -6.87 -17.79
N THR A 430 -3.27 -7.02 -18.74
CA THR A 430 -1.95 -6.37 -18.66
C THR A 430 -1.90 -5.00 -19.34
N ASN A 431 -2.65 -4.76 -20.42
CA ASN A 431 -2.55 -3.53 -21.21
C ASN A 431 -3.00 -2.30 -20.40
N VAL A 432 -2.06 -1.39 -20.13
CA VAL A 432 -2.28 -0.19 -19.29
C VAL A 432 -3.41 0.72 -19.79
N CYS A 433 -3.58 0.86 -21.11
CA CYS A 433 -4.61 1.71 -21.71
C CYS A 433 -6.02 1.12 -21.52
N THR A 434 -6.16 -0.18 -21.77
CA THR A 434 -7.41 -0.91 -21.58
C THR A 434 -7.77 -0.99 -20.09
N LEU A 435 -6.77 -1.19 -19.23
CA LEU A 435 -6.92 -1.19 -17.77
C LEU A 435 -7.39 0.18 -17.25
N HIS A 436 -6.79 1.28 -17.72
CA HIS A 436 -7.24 2.63 -17.36
C HIS A 436 -8.67 2.89 -17.82
N GLN A 437 -9.03 2.48 -19.04
CA GLN A 437 -10.39 2.62 -19.53
C GLN A 437 -11.41 1.73 -18.78
N MET A 438 -10.97 0.59 -18.22
CA MET A 438 -11.79 -0.23 -17.33
C MET A 438 -11.99 0.43 -15.95
N SER A 439 -11.02 1.20 -15.44
CA SER A 439 -11.17 1.93 -14.16
C SER A 439 -12.27 3.00 -14.21
N GLU A 440 -12.50 3.61 -15.38
CA GLU A 440 -13.67 4.46 -15.63
C GLU A 440 -14.99 3.67 -15.51
N VAL A 441 -15.02 2.43 -16.01
CA VAL A 441 -16.18 1.53 -15.89
C VAL A 441 -16.39 1.17 -14.41
N THR A 442 -15.33 0.85 -13.66
CA THR A 442 -15.38 0.60 -12.21
C THR A 442 -15.98 1.80 -11.46
N PHE A 443 -15.48 3.01 -11.75
CA PHE A 443 -15.90 4.26 -11.11
C PHE A 443 -17.35 4.65 -11.46
N TYR A 444 -17.76 4.56 -12.73
CA TYR A 444 -19.17 4.85 -13.06
C TYR A 444 -20.11 3.75 -12.57
N TYR A 445 -19.66 2.50 -12.47
CA TYR A 445 -20.44 1.41 -11.89
C TYR A 445 -20.63 1.59 -10.38
N SER A 446 -19.60 2.02 -9.61
CA SER A 446 -19.74 2.23 -8.17
C SER A 446 -20.86 3.22 -7.82
N LYS A 447 -21.12 4.23 -8.68
CA LYS A 447 -22.23 5.19 -8.51
C LYS A 447 -23.61 4.63 -8.89
N VAL A 448 -23.67 3.61 -9.74
CA VAL A 448 -24.93 2.95 -10.18
C VAL A 448 -25.28 1.75 -9.29
N ARG A 449 -24.27 1.02 -8.79
CA ARG A 449 -24.36 -0.15 -7.91
C ARG A 449 -25.29 0.03 -6.69
N PRO A 450 -25.27 1.14 -5.92
CA PRO A 450 -26.17 1.31 -4.77
C PRO A 450 -27.63 1.40 -5.20
N LEU A 451 -27.95 2.17 -6.25
CA LEU A 451 -29.33 2.34 -6.75
C LEU A 451 -29.93 1.02 -7.23
N VAL A 452 -29.17 0.22 -7.97
CA VAL A 452 -29.58 -1.14 -8.37
C VAL A 452 -29.80 -2.04 -7.15
N SER A 453 -28.96 -1.92 -6.12
CA SER A 453 -29.05 -2.72 -4.89
C SER A 453 -30.28 -2.33 -4.05
N GLU A 454 -30.64 -1.05 -4.01
CA GLU A 454 -31.81 -0.56 -3.30
C GLU A 454 -33.12 -1.01 -3.97
N ILE A 455 -33.19 -0.94 -5.30
CA ILE A 455 -34.32 -1.48 -6.09
C ILE A 455 -34.46 -3.00 -5.89
N LEU A 456 -33.34 -3.72 -5.70
CA LEU A 456 -33.36 -5.13 -5.31
C LEU A 456 -33.78 -5.38 -3.84
N ASN A 457 -33.62 -4.40 -2.95
CA ASN A 457 -34.05 -4.49 -1.56
C ASN A 457 -35.51 -4.05 -1.35
N ALA A 458 -36.11 -3.32 -2.30
CA ALA A 458 -37.53 -2.94 -2.28
C ALA A 458 -38.46 -4.16 -2.15
N HIS A 459 -39.33 -4.19 -1.13
CA HIS A 459 -40.21 -5.33 -0.85
C HIS A 459 -41.54 -5.27 -1.63
N THR A 460 -42.09 -4.08 -1.89
CA THR A 460 -43.18 -3.85 -2.84
C THR A 460 -43.00 -2.51 -3.57
N VAL A 461 -43.72 -2.33 -4.68
CA VAL A 461 -43.75 -1.08 -5.47
C VAL A 461 -44.45 0.08 -4.72
N GLN A 462 -45.14 -0.20 -3.61
CA GLN A 462 -45.98 0.76 -2.88
C GLN A 462 -45.61 0.93 -1.39
N SER A 463 -44.50 0.36 -0.92
CA SER A 463 -44.21 0.26 0.53
C SER A 463 -42.83 0.76 0.98
N SER A 464 -42.36 1.89 0.44
CA SER A 464 -41.72 2.93 1.26
C SER A 464 -41.69 4.27 0.51
N GLN A 465 -41.49 5.38 1.24
CA GLN A 465 -41.24 6.69 0.64
C GLN A 465 -39.94 6.66 -0.19
N ASP A 466 -38.95 5.93 0.33
CA ASP A 466 -37.56 5.86 -0.14
C ASP A 466 -37.45 5.11 -1.47
N VAL A 467 -38.20 4.02 -1.67
CA VAL A 467 -38.25 3.32 -2.96
C VAL A 467 -38.76 4.26 -4.07
N GLN A 468 -39.73 5.14 -3.78
CA GLN A 468 -40.13 6.16 -4.75
C GLN A 468 -39.05 7.24 -4.93
N VAL A 469 -38.32 7.63 -3.88
CA VAL A 469 -37.18 8.55 -3.99
C VAL A 469 -36.10 7.96 -4.90
N SER A 470 -35.63 6.73 -4.67
CA SER A 470 -34.53 6.13 -5.43
C SER A 470 -34.92 5.67 -6.83
N VAL A 471 -36.19 5.29 -7.06
CA VAL A 471 -36.75 5.21 -8.42
C VAL A 471 -36.74 6.60 -9.06
N SER A 472 -37.13 7.66 -8.36
CA SER A 472 -37.10 9.03 -8.90
C SER A 472 -35.68 9.54 -9.16
N ASP A 473 -34.67 9.11 -8.38
CA ASP A 473 -33.27 9.50 -8.58
C ASP A 473 -32.59 8.72 -9.69
N LEU A 474 -32.91 7.42 -9.87
CA LEU A 474 -32.54 6.69 -11.08
C LEU A 474 -33.21 7.32 -12.32
N VAL A 475 -34.50 7.70 -12.23
CA VAL A 475 -35.22 8.43 -13.28
C VAL A 475 -34.63 9.83 -13.53
N ARG A 476 -34.10 10.52 -12.51
CA ARG A 476 -33.38 11.80 -12.66
C ARG A 476 -32.04 11.61 -13.38
N GLN A 477 -31.34 10.48 -13.24
CA GLN A 477 -30.16 10.19 -14.07
C GLN A 477 -30.51 10.02 -15.55
N PHE A 478 -31.74 9.62 -15.87
CA PHE A 478 -32.23 9.45 -17.24
C PHE A 478 -32.86 10.71 -17.86
N ARG A 479 -32.87 11.88 -17.16
CA ARG A 479 -33.56 13.09 -17.64
C ARG A 479 -32.65 14.09 -18.37
N ASP A 480 -32.92 14.32 -19.65
CA ASP A 480 -32.28 15.29 -20.56
C ASP A 480 -32.94 16.69 -20.47
N SER A 481 -32.70 17.43 -19.38
CA SER A 481 -33.25 18.80 -19.23
C SER A 481 -32.22 19.89 -18.82
N SER A 482 -31.51 20.42 -19.83
CA SER A 482 -31.22 21.85 -20.10
C SER A 482 -30.78 22.85 -18.98
N GLU A 483 -30.41 22.44 -17.77
CA GLU A 483 -29.92 23.37 -16.73
C GLU A 483 -28.42 23.21 -16.44
N ALA A 484 -27.74 24.33 -16.13
CA ALA A 484 -26.29 24.38 -15.97
C ALA A 484 -25.72 23.48 -14.84
N CYS A 485 -26.57 23.12 -13.86
CA CYS A 485 -26.28 22.22 -12.76
C CYS A 485 -26.37 20.72 -13.12
N ALA A 486 -26.91 20.36 -14.29
CA ALA A 486 -27.14 18.96 -14.69
C ALA A 486 -25.89 18.20 -15.16
N ARG A 487 -24.76 18.90 -15.40
CA ARG A 487 -23.53 18.32 -15.98
C ARG A 487 -22.93 17.12 -15.23
N ASN A 488 -23.21 16.96 -13.93
CA ASN A 488 -22.53 16.01 -13.06
C ASN A 488 -23.41 14.82 -12.58
N ARG A 489 -24.50 14.44 -13.28
CA ARG A 489 -25.40 13.34 -12.83
C ARG A 489 -25.69 12.20 -13.82
N LYS A 490 -25.06 12.18 -15.00
CA LYS A 490 -25.30 11.20 -16.09
C LYS A 490 -24.54 9.87 -15.92
N PHE A 491 -24.37 9.36 -14.69
CA PHE A 491 -23.50 8.20 -14.40
C PHE A 491 -23.82 6.96 -15.24
N THR A 492 -25.10 6.68 -15.49
CA THR A 492 -25.52 5.54 -16.31
C THR A 492 -25.16 5.66 -17.79
N GLU A 493 -25.23 6.87 -18.38
CA GLU A 493 -24.78 7.09 -19.76
C GLU A 493 -23.25 7.11 -19.87
N MET A 494 -22.56 7.67 -18.87
CA MET A 494 -21.10 7.64 -18.78
C MET A 494 -20.55 6.21 -18.63
N LEU A 495 -21.17 5.38 -17.78
CA LEU A 495 -20.86 3.94 -17.64
C LEU A 495 -21.00 3.18 -18.96
N PHE A 496 -22.04 3.47 -19.73
CA PHE A 496 -22.19 2.84 -21.05
C PHE A 496 -21.13 3.33 -22.04
N SER A 497 -20.84 4.64 -22.05
CA SER A 497 -19.82 5.24 -22.92
C SER A 497 -18.41 4.72 -22.63
N SER A 498 -18.00 4.67 -21.37
CA SER A 498 -16.70 4.11 -20.97
C SER A 498 -16.57 2.63 -21.32
N MET A 499 -17.65 1.85 -21.17
CA MET A 499 -17.65 0.44 -21.58
C MET A 499 -17.64 0.26 -23.11
N VAL A 500 -18.21 1.19 -23.89
CA VAL A 500 -18.05 1.22 -25.37
C VAL A 500 -16.58 1.35 -25.72
N LEU A 501 -15.90 2.37 -25.19
CA LEU A 501 -14.46 2.61 -25.39
C LEU A 501 -13.60 1.43 -24.92
N ALA A 502 -13.90 0.85 -23.75
CA ALA A 502 -13.18 -0.31 -23.23
C ALA A 502 -13.24 -1.51 -24.20
N VAL A 503 -14.42 -1.83 -24.74
CA VAL A 503 -14.58 -2.93 -25.71
C VAL A 503 -13.82 -2.66 -27.01
N ASP A 504 -13.77 -1.42 -27.47
CA ASP A 504 -13.04 -1.10 -28.69
C ASP A 504 -11.51 -1.14 -28.49
N LEU A 505 -11.01 -0.99 -27.26
CA LEU A 505 -9.63 -1.33 -26.86
C LEU A 505 -9.39 -2.84 -26.68
N PHE A 506 -10.41 -3.64 -26.35
CA PHE A 506 -10.33 -5.12 -26.42
C PHE A 506 -10.38 -5.66 -27.86
N ASN A 507 -10.84 -4.85 -28.81
CA ASN A 507 -10.89 -5.19 -30.24
C ASN A 507 -9.63 -4.73 -31.01
N ASN A 508 -9.03 -3.61 -30.60
CA ASN A 508 -7.85 -3.02 -31.26
C ASN A 508 -6.63 -3.04 -30.32
N GLU A 509 -5.55 -3.70 -30.72
CA GLU A 509 -4.30 -3.83 -29.94
C GLU A 509 -3.44 -2.53 -29.89
N SER A 510 -4.08 -1.36 -29.82
CA SER A 510 -3.39 -0.06 -29.75
C SER A 510 -2.78 0.17 -28.36
N THR A 511 -1.48 -0.05 -28.24
CA THR A 511 -0.68 0.24 -27.02
C THR A 511 -0.37 1.73 -26.81
N ALA A 512 -0.97 2.61 -27.61
CA ALA A 512 -0.64 4.04 -27.66
C ALA A 512 -1.58 4.89 -26.78
N CYS A 513 -1.33 4.86 -25.46
CA CYS A 513 -1.77 5.90 -24.54
C CYS A 513 -0.56 6.43 -23.77
N ASP A 514 -0.53 7.73 -23.52
CA ASP A 514 0.44 8.38 -22.64
C ASP A 514 -0.31 8.91 -21.43
N LEU A 515 -0.36 8.10 -20.37
CA LEU A 515 -1.02 8.46 -19.11
C LEU A 515 -0.10 9.34 -18.26
N ALA A 516 1.22 9.12 -18.34
CA ALA A 516 2.22 9.86 -17.55
C ALA A 516 2.20 11.37 -17.84
N SER A 517 2.03 11.80 -19.10
CA SER A 517 1.90 13.24 -19.42
C SER A 517 0.51 13.83 -19.15
N ALA A 518 -0.50 12.99 -18.91
CA ALA A 518 -1.86 13.41 -18.57
C ALA A 518 -2.10 13.57 -17.05
N MET A 519 -1.30 12.91 -16.21
CA MET A 519 -1.42 12.92 -14.75
C MET A 519 -1.04 14.27 -14.12
N SER A 520 -1.90 14.79 -13.26
CA SER A 520 -1.61 15.97 -12.44
C SER A 520 -0.69 15.67 -11.26
N GLY A 521 -0.03 16.69 -10.71
CA GLY A 521 0.84 16.53 -9.53
C GLY A 521 0.14 15.93 -8.30
N ALA A 522 -1.16 16.19 -8.11
CA ALA A 522 -1.94 15.59 -7.03
C ALA A 522 -2.17 14.08 -7.23
N GLU A 523 -2.36 13.63 -8.48
CA GLU A 523 -2.49 12.22 -8.83
C GLU A 523 -1.16 11.48 -8.67
N TRP A 524 -0.03 12.10 -9.06
CA TRP A 524 1.31 11.58 -8.78
C TRP A 524 1.55 11.38 -7.28
N LEU A 525 1.24 12.39 -6.46
CA LEU A 525 1.36 12.30 -5.01
C LEU A 525 0.45 11.22 -4.42
N SER A 526 -0.81 11.10 -4.86
CA SER A 526 -1.74 10.07 -4.40
C SER A 526 -1.27 8.65 -4.72
N PHE A 527 -0.71 8.42 -5.91
CA PHE A 527 -0.16 7.12 -6.29
C PHE A 527 1.09 6.76 -5.48
N ILE A 528 2.00 7.72 -5.30
CA ILE A 528 3.23 7.56 -4.51
C ILE A 528 2.91 7.33 -3.02
N ASP A 529 1.94 8.07 -2.45
CA ASP A 529 1.48 7.86 -1.08
C ASP A 529 0.87 6.46 -0.90
N THR A 530 -0.04 6.06 -1.78
CA THR A 530 -0.69 4.73 -1.72
C THR A 530 0.33 3.59 -1.82
N LEU A 531 1.34 3.73 -2.68
CA LEU A 531 2.45 2.78 -2.82
C LEU A 531 3.39 2.81 -1.60
N GLY A 532 3.64 3.98 -1.02
CA GLY A 532 4.35 4.15 0.24
C GLY A 532 3.67 3.43 1.40
N GLN A 533 2.35 3.60 1.53
CA GLN A 533 1.51 2.92 2.52
C GLN A 533 1.48 1.40 2.31
N LEU A 534 1.42 0.91 1.07
CA LEU A 534 1.51 -0.53 0.79
C LEU A 534 2.88 -1.13 1.16
N ARG A 535 3.98 -0.40 0.91
CA ARG A 535 5.33 -0.82 1.38
C ARG A 535 5.42 -0.88 2.91
N LEU A 536 4.72 0.00 3.62
CA LEU A 536 4.64 -0.02 5.08
C LEU A 536 3.78 -1.18 5.60
N GLU A 537 2.54 -1.33 5.10
CA GLU A 537 1.60 -2.38 5.51
C GLU A 537 2.19 -3.78 5.31
N THR A 538 2.88 -4.05 4.20
CA THR A 538 3.52 -5.36 3.95
C THR A 538 4.60 -5.72 4.98
N GLN A 539 5.33 -4.73 5.53
CA GLN A 539 6.29 -4.98 6.60
C GLN A 539 5.62 -5.10 7.98
N GLN A 540 4.59 -4.29 8.26
CA GLN A 540 3.78 -4.41 9.48
C GLN A 540 3.06 -5.76 9.58
N VAL A 541 2.50 -6.27 8.48
CA VAL A 541 1.92 -7.64 8.41
C VAL A 541 2.97 -8.69 8.78
N SER A 542 4.19 -8.59 8.25
CA SER A 542 5.28 -9.51 8.61
C SER A 542 5.76 -9.33 10.06
N GLN A 543 5.71 -8.11 10.62
CA GLN A 543 6.03 -7.82 12.03
C GLN A 543 4.98 -8.45 12.98
N HIS A 544 3.69 -8.26 12.71
CA HIS A 544 2.61 -8.87 13.49
C HIS A 544 2.63 -10.40 13.37
N PHE A 545 2.98 -10.96 12.21
CA PHE A 545 3.24 -12.38 12.07
C PHE A 545 4.40 -12.87 12.97
N MET A 546 5.46 -12.08 13.13
CA MET A 546 6.55 -12.42 14.06
C MET A 546 6.12 -12.36 15.53
N GLN A 547 5.22 -11.45 15.92
CA GLN A 547 4.60 -11.45 17.25
C GLN A 547 3.86 -12.78 17.50
N VAL A 548 3.01 -13.19 16.55
CA VAL A 548 2.29 -14.48 16.60
C VAL A 548 3.28 -15.66 16.70
N ALA A 549 4.37 -15.65 15.93
CA ALA A 549 5.38 -16.72 15.94
C ALA A 549 6.19 -16.79 17.25
N LEU A 550 6.44 -15.65 17.91
CA LEU A 550 7.13 -15.56 19.20
C LEU A 550 6.19 -15.75 20.42
N GLY A 551 4.88 -15.79 20.21
CA GLY A 551 3.89 -15.86 21.28
C GLY A 551 3.58 -14.51 21.95
N SER A 552 4.05 -13.38 21.42
CA SER A 552 3.66 -12.05 21.88
C SER A 552 2.32 -11.62 21.25
N ASN A 553 1.48 -10.96 22.04
CA ASN A 553 0.23 -10.29 21.63
C ASN A 553 -0.71 -11.08 20.67
N VAL A 554 -0.65 -12.41 20.70
CA VAL A 554 -1.09 -13.32 19.62
C VAL A 554 -2.50 -13.05 19.10
N HIS A 555 -3.46 -12.78 20.00
CA HIS A 555 -4.85 -12.53 19.62
C HIS A 555 -5.01 -11.23 18.82
N THR A 556 -4.41 -10.14 19.28
CA THR A 556 -4.43 -8.84 18.61
C THR A 556 -3.72 -8.95 17.27
N SER A 557 -2.49 -9.47 17.25
CA SER A 557 -1.69 -9.60 16.04
C SER A 557 -2.37 -10.46 14.95
N LYS A 558 -3.14 -11.49 15.32
CA LYS A 558 -3.95 -12.27 14.37
C LYS A 558 -5.13 -11.49 13.78
N VAL A 559 -5.75 -10.58 14.54
CA VAL A 559 -6.78 -9.67 14.03
C VAL A 559 -6.15 -8.65 13.08
N GLU A 560 -5.05 -8.01 13.49
CA GLU A 560 -4.35 -7.01 12.65
C GLU A 560 -3.87 -7.63 11.33
N ILE A 561 -3.22 -8.80 11.34
CA ILE A 561 -2.83 -9.49 10.09
C ILE A 561 -4.04 -9.65 9.16
N THR A 562 -5.21 -10.02 9.68
CA THR A 562 -6.43 -10.23 8.87
C THR A 562 -6.96 -8.91 8.29
N VAL A 563 -6.99 -7.83 9.08
CA VAL A 563 -7.41 -6.49 8.64
C VAL A 563 -6.44 -5.92 7.60
N MET A 564 -5.14 -6.02 7.88
CA MET A 564 -4.07 -5.49 7.03
C MET A 564 -3.90 -6.27 5.73
N MET A 565 -4.14 -7.59 5.72
CA MET A 565 -4.24 -8.35 4.47
C MET A 565 -5.37 -7.82 3.59
N SER A 566 -6.55 -7.57 4.17
CA SER A 566 -7.66 -6.96 3.43
C SER A 566 -7.34 -5.54 2.93
N SER A 567 -6.63 -4.73 3.73
CA SER A 567 -6.18 -3.38 3.36
C SER A 567 -5.20 -3.44 2.19
N ALA A 568 -4.12 -4.21 2.32
CA ALA A 568 -3.07 -4.34 1.31
C ALA A 568 -3.60 -4.95 0.00
N SER A 569 -4.45 -5.99 0.06
CA SER A 569 -5.15 -6.55 -1.11
C SER A 569 -6.06 -5.52 -1.79
N GLN A 570 -6.68 -4.60 -1.04
CA GLN A 570 -7.45 -3.49 -1.62
C GLN A 570 -6.54 -2.43 -2.25
N ARG A 571 -5.48 -1.98 -1.56
CA ARG A 571 -4.53 -0.97 -2.07
C ARG A 571 -3.80 -1.44 -3.32
N LEU A 572 -3.36 -2.70 -3.36
CA LEU A 572 -2.70 -3.27 -4.52
C LEU A 572 -3.64 -3.32 -5.73
N ARG A 573 -4.93 -3.63 -5.53
CA ARG A 573 -5.95 -3.49 -6.58
C ARG A 573 -6.14 -2.03 -6.99
N SER A 574 -6.28 -1.09 -6.04
CA SER A 574 -6.40 0.35 -6.33
C SER A 574 -5.19 0.93 -7.08
N LEU A 575 -3.98 0.44 -6.82
CA LEU A 575 -2.75 0.83 -7.54
C LEU A 575 -2.68 0.23 -8.95
N ILE A 576 -3.27 -0.93 -9.18
CA ILE A 576 -3.26 -1.59 -10.48
C ILE A 576 -4.38 -1.04 -11.38
N GLU A 577 -5.62 -0.98 -10.90
CA GLU A 577 -6.75 -0.46 -11.67
C GLU A 577 -6.75 1.08 -11.72
N GLY A 578 -6.39 1.74 -10.63
CA GLY A 578 -6.75 3.12 -10.33
C GLY A 578 -8.09 3.21 -9.61
N CYS A 579 -8.18 4.08 -8.59
CA CYS A 579 -9.39 4.30 -7.80
C CYS A 579 -9.76 5.78 -7.74
N LYS A 580 -10.51 6.24 -8.75
CA LYS A 580 -11.01 7.63 -8.85
C LYS A 580 -11.88 8.10 -7.68
N GLU A 581 -12.47 7.19 -6.90
CA GLU A 581 -13.19 7.57 -5.68
C GLU A 581 -12.25 8.04 -4.55
N GLN A 582 -11.00 7.56 -4.56
CA GLN A 582 -9.95 7.86 -3.57
C GLN A 582 -8.91 8.85 -4.12
N GLY A 583 -9.06 9.32 -5.36
CA GLY A 583 -8.08 10.17 -6.06
C GLY A 583 -6.87 9.42 -6.63
N ILE A 584 -6.84 8.09 -6.52
CA ILE A 584 -5.72 7.25 -6.97
C ILE A 584 -5.83 7.04 -8.49
N PRO A 585 -4.82 7.44 -9.28
CA PRO A 585 -4.81 7.23 -10.74
C PRO A 585 -4.47 5.78 -11.10
N SER A 586 -4.72 5.40 -12.35
CA SER A 586 -4.18 4.17 -12.94
C SER A 586 -2.65 4.29 -13.14
N PRO A 587 -1.90 3.18 -13.23
CA PRO A 587 -0.45 3.20 -13.48
C PRO A 587 0.00 4.08 -14.66
N PRO A 588 1.09 4.85 -14.52
CA PRO A 588 1.53 5.80 -15.54
C PRO A 588 2.11 5.14 -16.80
N THR A 589 2.67 3.93 -16.71
CA THR A 589 3.32 3.23 -17.82
C THR A 589 3.13 1.71 -17.74
N GLN A 590 3.27 1.02 -18.88
CA GLN A 590 3.17 -0.43 -18.97
C GLN A 590 4.17 -1.16 -18.03
N GLY A 591 5.41 -0.67 -17.93
CA GLY A 591 6.42 -1.28 -17.04
C GLY A 591 6.09 -1.19 -15.55
N VAL A 592 5.30 -0.20 -15.14
CA VAL A 592 4.76 -0.11 -13.77
C VAL A 592 3.66 -1.15 -13.57
N VAL A 593 2.77 -1.39 -14.56
CA VAL A 593 1.78 -2.48 -14.50
C VAL A 593 2.47 -3.84 -14.44
N ASP A 594 3.42 -4.10 -15.33
CA ASP A 594 4.12 -5.39 -15.43
C ASP A 594 4.81 -5.77 -14.10
N GLN A 595 5.47 -4.79 -13.44
CA GLN A 595 6.12 -5.01 -12.15
C GLN A 595 5.12 -5.11 -10.98
N LEU A 596 4.00 -4.37 -11.01
CA LEU A 596 2.93 -4.51 -10.01
C LEU A 596 2.27 -5.89 -10.06
N LEU A 597 2.12 -6.49 -11.26
CA LEU A 597 1.56 -7.84 -11.41
C LEU A 597 2.47 -8.94 -10.83
N ILE A 598 3.80 -8.78 -10.91
CA ILE A 598 4.76 -9.64 -10.17
C ILE A 598 4.56 -9.46 -8.65
N GLY A 599 4.26 -8.24 -8.22
CA GLY A 599 3.83 -7.92 -6.86
C GLY A 599 2.56 -8.67 -6.43
N VAL A 600 1.54 -8.78 -7.30
CA VAL A 600 0.31 -9.54 -7.03
C VAL A 600 0.59 -11.03 -6.85
N GLU A 601 1.43 -11.63 -7.72
CA GLU A 601 1.76 -13.05 -7.60
C GLU A 601 2.47 -13.34 -6.27
N THR A 602 3.47 -12.53 -5.93
CA THR A 602 4.24 -12.65 -4.68
C THR A 602 3.36 -12.39 -3.45
N TRP A 603 2.49 -11.38 -3.50
CA TRP A 603 1.51 -11.08 -2.45
C TRP A 603 0.49 -12.20 -2.26
N SER A 604 -0.01 -12.83 -3.33
CA SER A 604 -0.98 -13.94 -3.23
C SER A 604 -0.36 -15.18 -2.56
N MET A 605 0.92 -15.46 -2.81
CA MET A 605 1.66 -16.50 -2.07
C MET A 605 1.81 -16.15 -0.59
N LEU A 606 2.12 -14.89 -0.27
CA LEU A 606 2.25 -14.39 1.10
C LEU A 606 0.90 -14.43 1.86
N GLU A 607 -0.18 -13.96 1.24
CA GLU A 607 -1.54 -13.97 1.77
C GLU A 607 -2.02 -15.41 2.07
N THR A 608 -1.62 -16.38 1.25
CA THR A 608 -1.90 -17.81 1.47
C THR A 608 -1.21 -18.34 2.73
N GLU A 609 0.10 -18.10 2.90
CA GLU A 609 0.87 -18.53 4.07
C GLU A 609 0.38 -17.85 5.36
N LEU A 610 0.08 -16.55 5.30
CA LEU A 610 -0.49 -15.78 6.42
C LEU A 610 -1.88 -16.30 6.81
N THR A 611 -2.75 -16.58 5.83
CA THR A 611 -4.08 -17.18 6.06
C THR A 611 -3.96 -18.51 6.81
N GLN A 612 -2.98 -19.34 6.43
CA GLN A 612 -2.71 -20.61 7.11
C GLN A 612 -2.16 -20.39 8.52
N ALA A 613 -1.23 -19.44 8.71
CA ALA A 613 -0.63 -19.12 10.00
C ALA A 613 -1.65 -18.56 11.02
N VAL A 614 -2.50 -17.62 10.61
CA VAL A 614 -3.56 -17.05 11.46
C VAL A 614 -4.52 -18.14 11.96
N ARG A 615 -4.86 -19.11 11.11
CA ARG A 615 -5.74 -20.25 11.45
C ARG A 615 -5.04 -21.33 12.29
N SER A 616 -3.71 -21.40 12.29
CA SER A 616 -2.93 -22.40 13.05
C SER A 616 -2.84 -22.06 14.54
N GLU A 617 -2.77 -23.08 15.41
CA GLU A 617 -2.47 -22.89 16.84
C GLU A 617 -0.98 -22.60 17.09
N ALA A 618 -0.09 -23.11 16.23
CA ALA A 618 1.35 -22.91 16.30
C ALA A 618 1.96 -22.73 14.91
N VAL A 619 2.85 -21.75 14.76
CA VAL A 619 3.53 -21.40 13.50
C VAL A 619 4.82 -22.21 13.37
N SER A 620 5.05 -22.83 12.20
CA SER A 620 6.26 -23.63 11.97
C SER A 620 7.46 -22.74 11.57
N PRO A 621 8.71 -23.11 11.91
CA PRO A 621 9.90 -22.39 11.44
C PRO A 621 10.03 -22.29 9.92
N ILE A 622 9.47 -23.24 9.17
CA ILE A 622 9.42 -23.23 7.70
C ILE A 622 8.47 -22.13 7.21
N THR A 623 7.32 -21.98 7.86
CA THR A 623 6.37 -20.87 7.62
C THR A 623 7.02 -19.53 7.94
N VAL A 624 7.81 -19.44 9.03
CA VAL A 624 8.54 -18.21 9.38
C VAL A 624 9.57 -17.83 8.30
N ASP A 625 10.41 -18.76 7.86
CA ASP A 625 11.41 -18.47 6.81
C ASP A 625 10.76 -18.09 5.48
N ARG A 626 9.64 -18.73 5.13
CA ARG A 626 8.88 -18.44 3.90
C ARG A 626 8.18 -17.07 3.94
N VAL A 627 7.54 -16.71 5.05
CA VAL A 627 6.91 -15.38 5.22
C VAL A 627 7.97 -14.28 5.27
N ALA A 628 9.12 -14.52 5.90
CA ALA A 628 10.25 -13.59 5.90
C ALA A 628 10.80 -13.34 4.48
N LEU A 629 10.93 -14.39 3.67
CA LEU A 629 11.37 -14.31 2.27
C LEU A 629 10.34 -13.58 1.39
N LEU A 630 9.08 -14.04 1.35
CA LEU A 630 8.05 -13.46 0.48
C LEU A 630 7.76 -11.98 0.79
N SER A 631 7.82 -11.58 2.07
CA SER A 631 7.67 -10.18 2.47
C SER A 631 8.95 -9.33 2.29
N GLY A 632 10.09 -9.95 1.97
CA GLY A 632 11.29 -9.29 1.47
C GLY A 632 11.21 -9.09 -0.04
N ASP A 633 11.00 -10.16 -0.80
CA ASP A 633 10.86 -10.15 -2.26
C ASP A 633 9.80 -9.14 -2.73
N LEU A 634 8.64 -9.08 -2.05
CA LEU A 634 7.59 -8.11 -2.32
C LEU A 634 8.01 -6.66 -2.02
N LEU A 635 8.82 -6.42 -0.97
CA LEU A 635 9.31 -5.08 -0.66
C LEU A 635 10.28 -4.57 -1.74
N ASP A 636 11.14 -5.45 -2.24
CA ASP A 636 12.08 -5.13 -3.33
C ASP A 636 11.31 -4.87 -4.64
N GLN A 637 10.28 -5.66 -4.94
CA GLN A 637 9.38 -5.44 -6.07
C GLN A 637 8.65 -4.09 -5.98
N LEU A 638 8.01 -3.78 -4.84
CA LEU A 638 7.31 -2.50 -4.62
C LEU A 638 8.28 -1.30 -4.58
N THR A 639 9.53 -1.51 -4.17
CA THR A 639 10.58 -0.48 -4.25
C THR A 639 11.02 -0.25 -5.68
N SER A 640 11.13 -1.30 -6.51
CA SER A 640 11.35 -1.17 -7.95
C SER A 640 10.20 -0.41 -8.64
N VAL A 641 8.94 -0.70 -8.28
CA VAL A 641 7.77 0.08 -8.74
C VAL A 641 7.93 1.56 -8.37
N MET A 642 8.26 1.87 -7.11
CA MET A 642 8.42 3.26 -6.66
C MET A 642 9.53 3.99 -7.43
N ASP A 643 10.69 3.34 -7.56
CA ASP A 643 11.84 3.88 -8.28
C ASP A 643 11.55 4.06 -9.79
N MET A 644 10.56 3.37 -10.36
CA MET A 644 10.07 3.64 -11.73
C MET A 644 9.09 4.81 -11.75
N THR A 645 8.08 4.80 -10.88
CA THR A 645 7.10 5.89 -10.74
C THR A 645 7.77 7.25 -10.52
N LEU A 646 8.77 7.33 -9.63
CA LEU A 646 9.53 8.56 -9.38
C LEU A 646 10.29 9.07 -10.61
N LYS A 647 10.80 8.18 -11.47
CA LYS A 647 11.52 8.55 -12.70
C LYS A 647 10.58 9.13 -13.76
N GLU A 648 9.34 8.66 -13.82
CA GLU A 648 8.32 9.20 -14.73
C GLU A 648 7.68 10.48 -14.16
N ALA A 649 7.40 10.52 -12.85
CA ALA A 649 6.94 11.72 -12.15
C ALA A 649 7.90 12.90 -12.39
N TRP A 650 9.20 12.68 -12.20
CA TRP A 650 10.25 13.69 -12.44
C TRP A 650 10.34 14.18 -13.89
N ARG A 651 9.91 13.37 -14.88
CA ARG A 651 9.83 13.79 -16.29
C ARG A 651 8.58 14.61 -16.57
N ALA A 652 7.45 14.30 -15.92
CA ALA A 652 6.20 15.03 -16.04
C ALA A 652 6.25 16.39 -15.31
N SER A 653 6.79 16.41 -14.08
CA SER A 653 7.02 17.62 -13.29
C SER A 653 8.28 17.50 -12.42
N ALA A 654 9.11 18.55 -12.42
CA ALA A 654 10.31 18.64 -11.60
C ALA A 654 9.98 18.97 -10.12
N ASP A 655 9.08 18.19 -9.52
CA ASP A 655 8.56 18.37 -8.16
C ASP A 655 9.47 17.72 -7.10
N THR A 656 9.56 18.36 -5.92
CA THR A 656 10.29 17.85 -4.76
C THR A 656 9.40 17.05 -3.81
N ALA A 657 8.10 17.34 -3.73
CA ALA A 657 7.17 16.70 -2.79
C ALA A 657 7.05 15.18 -3.06
N SER A 658 6.99 14.78 -4.32
CA SER A 658 6.99 13.39 -4.77
C SER A 658 8.19 12.58 -4.27
N TYR A 659 9.39 13.19 -4.22
CA TYR A 659 10.60 12.53 -3.69
C TYR A 659 10.64 12.55 -2.16
N LEU A 660 10.21 13.65 -1.52
CA LEU A 660 10.09 13.73 -0.07
C LEU A 660 9.17 12.63 0.49
N LEU A 661 8.06 12.36 -0.18
CA LEU A 661 7.07 11.34 0.17
C LEU A 661 7.63 9.89 0.07
N ASP A 662 8.56 9.63 -0.85
CA ASP A 662 9.32 8.37 -0.86
C ASP A 662 10.35 8.31 0.28
N LEU A 663 11.06 9.40 0.58
CA LEU A 663 12.00 9.44 1.71
C LEU A 663 11.30 9.22 3.06
N THR A 664 10.14 9.84 3.29
CA THR A 664 9.37 9.70 4.54
C THR A 664 8.70 8.33 4.65
N SER A 665 8.11 7.79 3.57
CA SER A 665 7.61 6.41 3.59
C SER A 665 8.74 5.37 3.71
N LYS A 666 9.96 5.66 3.23
CA LYS A 666 11.19 4.88 3.53
C LYS A 666 11.67 5.04 4.98
N GLN A 667 11.36 6.12 5.71
CA GLN A 667 11.58 6.19 7.16
C GLN A 667 10.56 5.31 7.90
N ALA A 668 9.27 5.51 7.65
CA ALA A 668 8.18 4.77 8.28
C ALA A 668 8.32 3.24 8.09
N MET A 669 8.53 2.78 6.86
CA MET A 669 8.75 1.36 6.57
C MET A 669 9.93 0.76 7.35
N ARG A 670 11.03 1.53 7.53
CA ARG A 670 12.21 1.04 8.27
C ARG A 670 11.90 0.81 9.75
N LEU A 671 11.10 1.64 10.41
CA LEU A 671 10.77 1.46 11.84
C LEU A 671 10.15 0.08 12.12
N SER A 672 9.12 -0.31 11.35
CA SER A 672 8.52 -1.66 11.42
C SER A 672 9.47 -2.77 10.96
N ARG A 673 10.37 -2.47 10.03
CA ARG A 673 11.40 -3.41 9.57
C ARG A 673 12.45 -3.72 10.65
N LEU A 674 12.85 -2.77 11.49
CA LEU A 674 13.74 -2.99 12.64
C LEU A 674 13.13 -4.05 13.60
N SER A 675 11.87 -3.86 13.96
CA SER A 675 11.11 -4.78 14.82
C SER A 675 11.01 -6.19 14.21
N LYS A 676 10.76 -6.28 12.90
CA LYS A 676 10.76 -7.55 12.13
C LYS A 676 12.13 -8.24 12.14
N GLU A 677 13.21 -7.52 11.80
CA GLU A 677 14.57 -8.07 11.68
C GLU A 677 15.13 -8.52 13.04
N ALA A 678 14.88 -7.75 14.10
CA ALA A 678 15.22 -8.14 15.47
C ALA A 678 14.48 -9.40 15.92
N ASN A 679 13.17 -9.48 15.70
CA ASN A 679 12.37 -10.65 16.06
C ASN A 679 12.75 -11.91 15.25
N LEU A 680 13.13 -11.77 13.97
CA LEU A 680 13.65 -12.87 13.15
C LEU A 680 15.00 -13.39 13.65
N ALA A 681 15.92 -12.47 14.01
CA ALA A 681 17.20 -12.83 14.63
C ALA A 681 17.01 -13.53 15.98
N HIS A 682 16.04 -13.08 16.79
CA HIS A 682 15.69 -13.68 18.07
C HIS A 682 15.08 -15.09 17.92
N TYR A 683 14.17 -15.29 16.97
CA TYR A 683 13.58 -16.60 16.66
C TYR A 683 14.62 -17.61 16.15
N GLY A 684 15.76 -17.13 15.63
CA GLY A 684 16.86 -17.96 15.15
C GLY A 684 16.78 -18.32 13.66
N ILE A 685 15.91 -17.67 12.88
CA ILE A 685 15.97 -17.74 11.42
C ILE A 685 17.17 -16.89 10.96
N LYS A 686 18.18 -17.53 10.35
CA LYS A 686 19.34 -16.88 9.70
C LYS A 686 19.90 -15.69 10.55
N PRO A 687 20.23 -15.89 11.84
CA PRO A 687 20.32 -14.79 12.80
C PRO A 687 21.41 -13.76 12.46
N GLU A 688 22.57 -14.19 11.98
CA GLU A 688 23.64 -13.27 11.54
C GLU A 688 23.23 -12.42 10.33
N GLN A 689 22.48 -12.99 9.37
CA GLN A 689 21.96 -12.25 8.23
C GLN A 689 20.93 -11.20 8.67
N ASN A 690 20.05 -11.55 9.61
CA ASN A 690 19.06 -10.61 10.15
C ASN A 690 19.70 -9.54 11.06
N ARG A 691 20.79 -9.84 11.78
CA ARG A 691 21.59 -8.84 12.52
C ARG A 691 22.30 -7.86 11.59
N LEU A 692 22.87 -8.33 10.48
CA LEU A 692 23.46 -7.48 9.45
C LEU A 692 22.40 -6.62 8.75
N ALA A 693 21.23 -7.18 8.46
CA ALA A 693 20.10 -6.44 7.89
C ALA A 693 19.57 -5.37 8.85
N LEU A 694 19.41 -5.69 10.14
CA LEU A 694 19.03 -4.75 11.20
C LEU A 694 19.98 -3.54 11.27
N ASN A 695 21.30 -3.78 11.19
CA ASN A 695 22.28 -2.68 11.16
C ASN A 695 22.17 -1.86 9.87
N ALA A 696 22.08 -2.49 8.70
CA ALA A 696 21.87 -1.77 7.45
C ALA A 696 20.57 -0.94 7.44
N SER A 697 19.50 -1.42 8.09
CA SER A 697 18.26 -0.69 8.32
C SER A 697 18.44 0.53 9.24
N ARG A 698 19.23 0.40 10.33
CA ARG A 698 19.60 1.51 11.24
C ARG A 698 20.42 2.58 10.52
N ASP A 699 21.50 2.18 9.85
CA ASP A 699 22.38 3.09 9.10
C ASP A 699 21.60 3.83 8.01
N SER A 700 20.73 3.11 7.28
CA SER A 700 19.84 3.68 6.26
C SER A 700 18.78 4.60 6.83
N PHE A 701 18.31 4.38 8.06
CA PHE A 701 17.38 5.26 8.75
C PHE A 701 18.06 6.59 9.08
N VAL A 702 19.19 6.56 9.80
CA VAL A 702 19.93 7.78 10.21
C VAL A 702 20.35 8.61 8.99
N ALA A 703 20.90 7.97 7.94
CA ALA A 703 21.28 8.68 6.72
C ALA A 703 20.09 9.35 6.00
N THR A 704 18.90 8.74 6.04
CA THR A 704 17.68 9.35 5.46
C THR A 704 17.11 10.45 6.36
N HIS A 705 17.22 10.30 7.68
CA HIS A 705 16.78 11.27 8.67
C HIS A 705 17.59 12.58 8.55
N HIS A 706 18.92 12.45 8.53
CA HIS A 706 19.83 13.58 8.32
C HIS A 706 19.60 14.26 6.96
N LEU A 707 19.33 13.49 5.90
CA LEU A 707 18.98 14.03 4.58
C LEU A 707 17.70 14.88 4.60
N LEU A 708 16.66 14.45 5.34
CA LEU A 708 15.39 15.18 5.46
C LEU A 708 15.51 16.50 6.22
N LEU A 709 16.47 16.60 7.15
CA LEU A 709 16.77 17.81 7.96
C LEU A 709 17.78 18.75 7.28
N LEU A 710 18.98 18.24 6.98
CA LEU A 710 20.11 19.02 6.44
C LEU A 710 19.94 19.37 4.96
N GLY A 711 19.07 18.66 4.24
CA GLY A 711 18.83 18.81 2.81
C GLY A 711 19.97 18.31 1.92
N SER A 712 19.77 18.39 0.61
CA SER A 712 20.79 18.05 -0.39
C SER A 712 20.64 18.92 -1.65
N PRO A 713 21.74 19.26 -2.34
CA PRO A 713 21.66 19.81 -3.69
C PRO A 713 21.01 18.77 -4.63
N ALA A 714 20.43 19.24 -5.73
CA ALA A 714 19.95 18.36 -6.79
C ALA A 714 21.13 17.60 -7.43
N GLN A 715 20.88 16.35 -7.79
CA GLN A 715 21.82 15.50 -8.53
C GLN A 715 21.19 15.10 -9.86
N ASN A 716 21.96 14.47 -10.77
CA ASN A 716 21.47 14.06 -12.09
C ASN A 716 20.26 13.09 -12.05
N THR A 717 19.98 12.48 -10.90
CA THR A 717 18.94 11.46 -10.71
C THR A 717 18.01 11.73 -9.51
N THR A 718 18.20 12.81 -8.76
CA THR A 718 17.38 13.15 -7.58
C THR A 718 17.19 14.66 -7.44
N PRO A 719 15.99 15.14 -7.04
CA PRO A 719 15.76 16.56 -6.81
C PRO A 719 16.56 17.09 -5.61
N ALA A 720 16.62 18.42 -5.49
CA ALA A 720 17.12 19.07 -4.29
C ALA A 720 16.15 18.84 -3.12
N VAL A 721 16.68 18.39 -1.97
CA VAL A 721 15.92 18.35 -0.71
C VAL A 721 16.19 19.68 0.01
N PRO A 722 15.16 20.50 0.32
CA PRO A 722 15.37 21.77 0.99
C PRO A 722 15.86 21.58 2.43
N LYS A 723 16.84 22.38 2.85
CA LYS A 723 17.27 22.43 4.26
C LYS A 723 16.09 22.87 5.13
N ARG A 724 15.88 22.24 6.29
CA ARG A 724 14.77 22.58 7.19
C ARG A 724 15.18 23.69 8.16
N SER A 725 14.34 24.73 8.21
CA SER A 725 14.49 25.89 9.10
C SER A 725 13.22 26.21 9.89
N GLN A 726 12.12 25.49 9.67
CA GLN A 726 10.89 25.63 10.45
C GLN A 726 10.99 24.78 11.72
N LEU A 727 10.92 25.42 12.90
CA LEU A 727 11.11 24.73 14.19
C LEU A 727 10.09 23.60 14.43
N CYS A 728 8.84 23.77 14.01
CA CYS A 728 7.80 22.75 14.14
C CYS A 728 8.15 21.42 13.42
N ILE A 729 8.72 21.49 12.22
CA ILE A 729 9.18 20.30 11.47
C ILE A 729 10.37 19.66 12.18
N ILE A 730 11.27 20.48 12.74
CA ILE A 730 12.40 20.00 13.53
C ILE A 730 11.92 19.29 14.80
N ARG A 731 10.91 19.80 15.51
CA ARG A 731 10.31 19.14 16.68
C ARG A 731 9.67 17.79 16.34
N LEU A 732 8.89 17.72 15.27
CA LEU A 732 8.30 16.46 14.79
C LEU A 732 9.38 15.44 14.38
N MET A 733 10.51 15.89 13.83
CA MET A 733 11.64 15.02 13.53
C MET A 733 12.45 14.62 14.78
N HIS A 734 12.55 15.49 15.78
CA HIS A 734 13.18 15.18 17.07
C HIS A 734 12.42 14.07 17.80
N GLU A 735 11.09 14.18 17.90
CA GLU A 735 10.20 13.13 18.43
C GLU A 735 10.36 11.78 17.69
N VAL A 736 10.51 11.84 16.35
CA VAL A 736 10.81 10.66 15.53
C VAL A 736 12.19 10.05 15.85
N ASP A 737 13.22 10.86 16.11
CA ASP A 737 14.52 10.34 16.53
C ASP A 737 14.44 9.74 17.94
N GLU A 738 13.93 10.45 18.96
CA GLU A 738 13.79 9.94 20.33
C GLU A 738 13.11 8.56 20.37
N LEU A 739 11.99 8.40 19.65
CA LEU A 739 11.27 7.13 19.54
C LEU A 739 12.05 6.08 18.74
N TYR A 740 12.79 6.47 17.70
CA TYR A 740 13.71 5.59 16.98
C TYR A 740 14.88 5.12 17.85
N GLN A 741 15.47 5.98 18.68
CA GLN A 741 16.60 5.63 19.56
C GLN A 741 16.17 4.60 20.61
N GLN A 742 15.01 4.82 21.26
CA GLN A 742 14.41 3.83 22.16
C GLN A 742 14.09 2.50 21.43
N LEU A 743 13.55 2.58 20.20
CA LEU A 743 13.19 1.40 19.41
C LEU A 743 14.43 0.60 18.96
N GLN A 744 15.51 1.28 18.53
CA GLN A 744 16.73 0.62 18.04
C GLN A 744 17.58 0.01 19.16
N GLU A 745 17.59 0.62 20.37
CA GLU A 745 18.11 -0.02 21.58
C GLU A 745 17.36 -1.33 21.91
N ALA A 746 16.02 -1.29 21.93
CA ALA A 746 15.20 -2.47 22.16
C ALA A 746 15.40 -3.54 21.07
N ALA A 747 15.51 -3.13 19.80
CA ALA A 747 15.73 -4.02 18.67
C ALA A 747 17.07 -4.76 18.76
N LEU A 748 18.16 -4.05 19.10
CA LEU A 748 19.45 -4.66 19.35
C LEU A 748 19.38 -5.66 20.52
N ALA A 749 18.77 -5.27 21.65
CA ALA A 749 18.64 -6.14 22.81
C ALA A 749 17.88 -7.44 22.49
N VAL A 750 16.78 -7.36 21.72
CA VAL A 750 16.02 -8.53 21.25
C VAL A 750 16.86 -9.39 20.30
N ALA A 751 17.51 -8.77 19.30
CA ALA A 751 18.34 -9.46 18.31
C ALA A 751 19.54 -10.21 18.90
N TYR A 752 20.05 -9.77 20.06
CA TYR A 752 21.09 -10.46 20.83
C TYR A 752 20.57 -11.37 21.96
N GLY A 753 19.25 -11.56 22.08
CA GLY A 753 18.63 -12.63 22.88
C GLY A 753 17.74 -12.19 24.04
N SER A 754 17.50 -10.90 24.25
CA SER A 754 16.65 -10.40 25.35
C SER A 754 15.16 -10.48 25.02
N PHE A 755 14.53 -11.63 25.30
CA PHE A 755 13.07 -11.80 25.10
C PHE A 755 12.24 -10.78 25.88
N ALA A 756 12.72 -10.35 27.06
CA ALA A 756 12.07 -9.32 27.88
C ALA A 756 11.97 -7.94 27.20
N LYS A 757 12.70 -7.69 26.10
CA LYS A 757 12.61 -6.45 25.31
C LYS A 757 11.66 -6.54 24.10
N VAL A 758 11.04 -7.70 23.83
CA VAL A 758 10.03 -7.83 22.76
C VAL A 758 8.79 -6.99 23.06
N SER A 759 8.37 -6.88 24.33
CA SER A 759 7.26 -6.01 24.73
C SER A 759 7.57 -4.51 24.58
N ASP A 760 8.85 -4.11 24.63
CA ASP A 760 9.23 -2.73 24.36
C ASP A 760 9.17 -2.43 22.85
N LEU A 761 9.57 -3.36 21.97
CA LEU A 761 9.34 -3.24 20.53
C LEU A 761 7.85 -3.11 20.20
N ASP A 762 7.03 -4.00 20.77
CA ASP A 762 5.58 -4.03 20.53
C ASP A 762 4.87 -2.74 21.00
N ARG A 763 5.43 -2.03 21.99
CA ARG A 763 4.94 -0.73 22.49
C ARG A 763 5.49 0.46 21.71
N LEU A 764 6.79 0.50 21.43
CA LEU A 764 7.48 1.66 20.83
C LEU A 764 7.20 1.79 19.33
N ASN A 765 7.06 0.67 18.62
CA ASN A 765 6.88 0.67 17.18
C ASN A 765 5.65 1.47 16.71
N PRO A 766 4.42 1.30 17.26
CA PRO A 766 3.27 2.11 16.82
C PRO A 766 3.46 3.60 17.11
N LEU A 767 4.06 3.98 18.24
CA LEU A 767 4.34 5.38 18.59
C LEU A 767 5.29 6.02 17.57
N ALA A 768 6.39 5.33 17.23
CA ALA A 768 7.34 5.79 16.23
C ALA A 768 6.71 5.94 14.82
N GLN A 769 5.74 5.08 14.47
CA GLN A 769 4.98 5.20 13.21
C GLN A 769 4.04 6.41 13.22
N GLU A 770 3.38 6.71 14.35
CA GLU A 770 2.47 7.84 14.50
C GLU A 770 3.22 9.18 14.41
N ALA A 771 4.34 9.33 15.15
CA ALA A 771 5.23 10.47 15.04
C ALA A 771 5.78 10.63 13.60
N MET A 772 6.20 9.54 12.95
CA MET A 772 6.69 9.59 11.57
C MET A 772 5.59 9.94 10.56
N ALA A 773 4.33 9.57 10.80
CA ALA A 773 3.21 9.98 9.97
C ALA A 773 2.93 11.49 10.09
N ALA A 774 2.96 12.03 11.31
CA ALA A 774 2.82 13.46 11.57
C ALA A 774 3.98 14.27 10.94
N ALA A 775 5.22 13.83 11.14
CA ALA A 775 6.41 14.43 10.52
C ALA A 775 6.35 14.35 8.99
N SER A 776 5.94 13.20 8.42
CA SER A 776 5.81 13.00 6.97
C SER A 776 4.87 14.03 6.34
N LYS A 777 3.70 14.24 6.96
CA LYS A 777 2.74 15.24 6.48
C LYS A 777 3.36 16.64 6.45
N ALA A 778 3.93 17.09 7.57
CA ALA A 778 4.53 18.43 7.66
C ALA A 778 5.74 18.62 6.72
N LEU A 779 6.53 17.57 6.48
CA LEU A 779 7.67 17.59 5.56
C LEU A 779 7.27 17.76 4.09
N VAL A 780 6.12 17.22 3.70
CA VAL A 780 5.55 17.22 2.33
C VAL A 780 4.68 18.46 2.08
N ASP A 781 3.76 18.78 3.00
CA ASP A 781 2.91 19.99 2.93
C ASP A 781 3.73 21.28 3.06
N GLY A 782 4.91 21.22 3.72
CA GLY A 782 5.75 22.38 4.01
C GLY A 782 5.16 23.34 5.04
N VAL A 783 4.09 22.91 5.73
CA VAL A 783 3.32 23.64 6.73
C VAL A 783 3.05 22.71 7.91
N CYS A 784 2.97 23.29 9.09
CA CYS A 784 2.80 22.63 10.37
C CYS A 784 1.83 23.44 11.24
N ASP A 785 1.19 22.79 12.21
CA ASP A 785 0.46 23.51 13.25
C ASP A 785 1.46 24.02 14.29
N ASN A 786 1.46 25.33 14.55
CA ASN A 786 2.28 25.97 15.58
C ASN A 786 1.69 25.71 16.98
N ASN A 787 1.65 24.44 17.40
CA ASN A 787 1.45 24.06 18.78
C ASN A 787 2.71 24.41 19.60
N THR A 788 2.83 25.69 19.93
CA THR A 788 3.77 26.18 20.94
C THR A 788 3.26 25.77 22.32
N GLY A 789 3.43 24.49 22.66
CA GLY A 789 3.41 24.05 24.05
C GLY A 789 4.45 24.85 24.86
N GLU A 790 4.15 25.08 26.13
CA GLU A 790 5.09 25.72 27.05
C GLU A 790 6.35 24.86 27.12
N VAL A 791 7.52 25.49 26.91
CA VAL A 791 8.80 24.76 26.91
C VAL A 791 9.23 24.61 28.36
N GLU A 792 9.20 23.37 28.85
CA GLU A 792 9.61 23.02 30.21
C GLU A 792 11.01 23.55 30.53
N LEU A 793 11.23 23.95 31.79
CA LEU A 793 12.51 24.47 32.25
C LEU A 793 13.68 23.54 31.89
N HIS A 794 13.50 22.21 32.02
CA HIS A 794 14.55 21.23 31.73
C HIS A 794 15.11 21.34 30.30
N ALA A 795 14.24 21.53 29.31
CA ALA A 795 14.64 21.71 27.91
C ALA A 795 15.48 22.97 27.69
N TRP A 796 15.30 24.03 28.50
CA TRP A 796 16.18 25.19 28.49
C TRP A 796 17.56 24.92 29.12
N LEU A 797 17.63 24.06 30.14
CA LEU A 797 18.89 23.69 30.81
C LEU A 797 19.83 22.95 29.86
N GLU A 798 19.29 22.01 29.09
CA GLU A 798 20.06 21.14 28.20
C GLU A 798 20.70 21.93 27.05
N VAL A 799 19.92 22.77 26.35
CA VAL A 799 20.44 23.61 25.26
C VAL A 799 21.40 24.70 25.75
N HIS A 800 21.24 25.16 26.99
CA HIS A 800 22.18 26.06 27.65
C HIS A 800 23.52 25.36 27.96
N GLN A 801 23.47 24.12 28.47
CA GLN A 801 24.65 23.30 28.72
C GLN A 801 25.39 22.95 27.42
N GLU A 802 24.67 22.49 26.39
CA GLU A 802 25.26 22.18 25.07
C GLU A 802 25.89 23.42 24.41
N ALA A 803 25.34 24.62 24.62
CA ALA A 803 25.96 25.87 24.14
C ALA A 803 27.28 26.18 24.88
N ALA A 804 27.37 25.90 26.17
CA ALA A 804 28.60 26.00 26.95
C ALA A 804 29.62 24.90 26.58
N ASP A 805 29.16 23.70 26.24
CA ASP A 805 30.02 22.64 25.70
C ASP A 805 30.55 22.98 24.30
N LEU A 806 29.77 23.62 23.42
CA LEU A 806 30.30 24.15 22.15
C LEU A 806 31.37 25.23 22.38
N ALA A 807 31.17 26.11 23.37
CA ALA A 807 32.16 27.10 23.78
C ALA A 807 33.47 26.42 24.22
N ARG A 808 33.40 25.36 25.05
CA ARG A 808 34.54 24.53 25.46
C ARG A 808 35.21 23.83 24.27
N LEU A 809 34.44 23.12 23.46
CA LEU A 809 34.92 22.35 22.30
C LEU A 809 35.66 23.23 21.28
N SER A 810 35.29 24.52 21.14
CA SER A 810 36.04 25.47 20.31
C SER A 810 37.50 25.67 20.78
N GLN A 811 37.74 25.65 22.10
CA GLN A 811 39.07 25.80 22.68
C GLN A 811 39.83 24.46 22.64
N ASP A 812 39.15 23.34 22.93
CA ASP A 812 39.74 21.99 22.84
C ASP A 812 40.18 21.64 21.41
N ALA A 813 39.38 21.95 20.39
CA ALA A 813 39.74 21.75 18.99
C ALA A 813 40.94 22.62 18.58
N THR A 814 41.03 23.85 19.10
CA THR A 814 42.19 24.73 18.89
C THR A 814 43.45 24.17 19.57
N ALA A 815 43.34 23.65 20.80
CA ALA A 815 44.44 23.00 21.51
C ALA A 815 44.92 21.72 20.80
N ALA A 816 43.99 20.87 20.35
CA ALA A 816 44.28 19.65 19.59
C ALA A 816 44.97 19.97 18.25
N PHE A 817 44.59 21.06 17.57
CA PHE A 817 45.26 21.52 16.35
C PHE A 817 46.72 21.96 16.63
N ILE A 818 46.96 22.71 17.71
CA ILE A 818 48.32 23.15 18.10
C ILE A 818 49.23 21.92 18.34
N LEU A 819 48.74 20.91 19.07
CA LEU A 819 49.48 19.68 19.34
C LEU A 819 49.75 18.88 18.05
N ALA A 820 48.77 18.78 17.15
CA ALA A 820 48.90 18.06 15.89
C ALA A 820 49.99 18.63 14.96
N GLN A 821 50.27 19.93 15.02
CA GLN A 821 51.28 20.61 14.18
C GLN A 821 52.74 20.45 14.68
N GLN A 822 53.00 19.76 15.80
CA GLN A 822 54.31 19.80 16.49
C GLN A 822 55.01 18.42 16.65
N GLU A 823 54.63 17.42 15.84
CA GLU A 823 55.22 16.07 15.80
C GLU A 823 55.37 15.35 17.17
N GLY A 824 54.50 15.67 18.13
CA GLY A 824 54.43 15.04 19.45
C GLY A 824 52.99 14.73 19.83
N GLY A 825 52.52 13.52 19.49
CA GLY A 825 51.13 13.12 19.76
C GLY A 825 50.81 13.04 21.25
N GLY A 826 50.03 14.01 21.74
CA GLY A 826 49.43 13.99 23.09
C GLY A 826 48.41 12.86 23.27
N ARG A 827 47.80 12.76 24.46
CA ARG A 827 46.80 11.72 24.77
C ARG A 827 45.38 12.10 24.35
N PHE A 828 45.17 13.38 24.04
CA PHE A 828 43.88 13.91 23.65
C PHE A 828 43.25 13.17 22.45
N SER A 829 41.93 13.29 22.31
CA SER A 829 41.21 12.86 21.11
C SER A 829 41.87 13.47 19.87
N SER A 830 42.01 12.66 18.80
CA SER A 830 42.62 13.14 17.56
C SER A 830 41.88 14.36 17.02
N LEU A 831 42.57 15.25 16.29
CA LEU A 831 41.98 16.45 15.71
C LEU A 831 40.64 16.18 14.99
N ASN A 832 40.56 15.07 14.26
CA ASN A 832 39.35 14.62 13.55
C ASN A 832 38.19 14.29 14.50
N ALA A 833 38.45 13.74 15.68
CA ALA A 833 37.44 13.43 16.67
C ALA A 833 36.90 14.73 17.32
N VAL A 834 37.77 15.64 17.77
CA VAL A 834 37.32 16.92 18.37
C VAL A 834 36.60 17.81 17.35
N ALA A 835 37.02 17.77 16.08
CA ALA A 835 36.28 18.45 15.00
C ALA A 835 34.88 17.84 14.79
N HIS A 836 34.75 16.52 14.87
CA HIS A 836 33.44 15.85 14.79
C HIS A 836 32.58 16.08 16.05
N ASP A 837 33.18 16.24 17.23
CA ASP A 837 32.48 16.64 18.46
C ASP A 837 31.88 18.05 18.32
N VAL A 838 32.63 18.99 17.69
CA VAL A 838 32.17 20.35 17.36
C VAL A 838 31.01 20.34 16.34
N GLU A 839 31.13 19.58 15.25
CA GLU A 839 30.05 19.40 14.26
C GLU A 839 28.79 18.81 14.92
N SER A 840 28.97 17.76 15.73
CA SER A 840 27.89 17.08 16.45
C SER A 840 27.22 17.99 17.47
N SER A 841 27.96 18.84 18.17
CA SER A 841 27.41 19.82 19.11
C SER A 841 26.49 20.83 18.41
N LEU A 842 26.90 21.35 17.24
CA LEU A 842 26.01 22.18 16.41
C LEU A 842 24.77 21.41 15.93
N HIS A 843 24.90 20.12 15.60
CA HIS A 843 23.76 19.29 15.22
C HIS A 843 22.74 19.14 16.37
N ARG A 844 23.21 18.87 17.59
CA ARG A 844 22.37 18.80 18.80
C ARG A 844 21.69 20.15 19.10
N LEU A 845 22.42 21.26 19.04
CA LEU A 845 21.83 22.60 19.19
C LEU A 845 20.79 22.97 18.11
N MET A 846 20.87 22.38 16.91
CA MET A 846 19.93 22.65 15.83
C MET A 846 18.68 21.77 15.87
N PHE A 847 18.81 20.49 16.23
CA PHE A 847 17.78 19.48 16.02
C PHE A 847 17.39 18.70 17.29
N GLY A 848 18.16 18.83 18.37
CA GLY A 848 18.08 17.99 19.56
C GLY A 848 18.84 16.66 19.43
N SER A 849 18.75 15.81 20.47
CA SER A 849 19.43 14.51 20.57
C SER A 849 18.94 13.72 21.79
N TRP A 850 18.96 12.38 21.69
CA TRP A 850 18.72 11.46 22.80
C TRP A 850 19.96 11.20 23.69
N VAL A 851 21.18 11.17 23.12
CA VAL A 851 22.43 10.88 23.85
C VAL A 851 23.60 11.76 23.37
N PRO A 852 24.08 12.74 24.18
CA PRO A 852 23.45 13.24 25.39
C PRO A 852 22.03 13.78 25.11
N HIS A 853 21.17 13.79 26.13
CA HIS A 853 19.82 14.33 26.00
C HIS A 853 19.88 15.84 25.83
N VAL A 854 19.39 16.34 24.70
CA VAL A 854 19.36 17.75 24.35
C VAL A 854 18.06 18.04 23.61
N ALA A 855 17.18 18.84 24.21
CA ALA A 855 15.95 19.27 23.57
C ALA A 855 16.21 20.05 22.26
N SER A 856 15.32 19.87 21.28
CA SER A 856 15.26 20.74 20.10
C SER A 856 14.95 22.21 20.48
N PRO A 857 15.30 23.22 19.65
CA PRO A 857 15.31 24.63 20.06
C PRO A 857 14.00 25.14 20.71
N PRO A 858 14.07 25.91 21.82
CA PRO A 858 12.88 26.45 22.48
C PRO A 858 12.05 27.42 21.62
N THR A 859 12.67 28.22 20.75
CA THR A 859 11.97 29.21 19.90
C THR A 859 12.60 29.35 18.51
N GLN A 860 11.79 29.75 17.53
CA GLN A 860 12.25 30.00 16.15
C GLN A 860 13.37 31.04 16.10
N ALA A 861 13.34 32.08 16.94
CA ALA A 861 14.37 33.12 16.98
C ALA A 861 15.76 32.62 17.45
N LEU A 862 15.80 31.52 18.23
CA LEU A 862 17.04 30.86 18.63
C LEU A 862 17.59 30.00 17.49
N LEU A 863 16.73 29.23 16.83
CA LEU A 863 17.06 28.47 15.61
C LEU A 863 17.56 29.39 14.48
N ASP A 864 16.90 30.52 14.25
CA ASP A 864 17.29 31.53 13.25
C ASP A 864 18.67 32.12 13.58
N TYR A 865 19.01 32.34 14.86
CA TYR A 865 20.34 32.79 15.28
C TYR A 865 21.41 31.72 15.01
N ILE A 866 21.12 30.45 15.30
CA ILE A 866 22.04 29.34 15.02
C ILE A 866 22.31 29.21 13.51
N LEU A 867 21.24 29.24 12.70
CA LEU A 867 21.31 29.14 11.25
C LEU A 867 22.04 30.32 10.59
N SER A 868 21.79 31.55 11.05
CA SER A 868 22.31 32.77 10.42
C SER A 868 23.68 33.22 10.94
N THR A 869 24.02 32.90 12.20
CA THR A 869 25.20 33.42 12.89
C THR A 869 26.18 32.31 13.27
N LEU A 870 25.73 31.30 14.02
CA LEU A 870 26.62 30.28 14.58
C LEU A 870 27.17 29.33 13.50
N ARG A 871 26.29 28.77 12.66
CA ARG A 871 26.68 27.87 11.56
C ARG A 871 27.72 28.50 10.61
N PRO A 872 27.53 29.73 10.08
CA PRO A 872 28.56 30.38 9.23
C PRO A 872 29.83 30.81 9.97
N ILE A 873 29.91 30.71 11.30
CA ILE A 873 31.15 30.86 12.07
C ILE A 873 31.85 29.51 12.20
N LEU A 874 31.10 28.45 12.50
CA LEU A 874 31.62 27.08 12.62
C LEU A 874 32.15 26.55 11.28
N GLU A 875 31.45 26.78 10.16
CA GLU A 875 31.91 26.43 8.80
C GLU A 875 33.24 27.13 8.44
N ARG A 876 33.56 28.28 9.07
CA ARG A 876 34.88 28.95 8.95
C ARG A 876 35.93 28.37 9.90
N PHE A 877 35.54 27.87 11.07
CA PHE A 877 36.42 27.21 12.01
C PHE A 877 36.88 25.84 11.49
N GLU A 878 35.96 25.01 10.98
CA GLU A 878 36.28 23.74 10.31
C GLU A 878 37.25 23.94 9.13
N SER A 879 36.99 24.97 8.31
CA SER A 879 37.86 25.36 7.18
C SER A 879 39.27 25.79 7.63
N ALA A 880 39.39 26.41 8.81
CA ALA A 880 40.68 26.72 9.40
C ALA A 880 41.37 25.47 9.98
N LEU A 881 40.64 24.57 10.66
CA LEU A 881 41.15 23.30 11.20
C LEU A 881 41.67 22.35 10.10
N ALA A 882 41.18 22.48 8.87
CA ALA A 882 41.71 21.79 7.69
C ALA A 882 42.99 22.43 7.11
N GLY A 883 43.44 23.57 7.64
CA GLY A 883 44.64 24.30 7.22
C GLY A 883 45.90 23.93 7.99
N THR A 884 46.90 24.81 7.95
CA THR A 884 48.18 24.67 8.66
C THR A 884 48.59 25.89 9.49
N ASP A 885 47.81 26.98 9.46
CA ASP A 885 48.09 28.20 10.21
C ASP A 885 47.34 28.24 11.55
N VAL A 886 48.08 28.02 12.63
CA VAL A 886 47.60 28.08 14.02
C VAL A 886 46.92 29.42 14.34
N LEU A 887 47.40 30.55 13.80
CA LEU A 887 46.80 31.86 14.08
C LEU A 887 45.43 32.02 13.39
N SER A 888 45.23 31.42 12.22
CA SER A 888 43.93 31.37 11.56
C SER A 888 42.91 30.52 12.33
N VAL A 889 43.35 29.38 12.87
CA VAL A 889 42.52 28.52 13.73
C VAL A 889 42.16 29.24 15.03
N GLU A 890 43.12 29.89 15.69
CA GLU A 890 42.88 30.60 16.94
C GLU A 890 41.89 31.76 16.75
N ALA A 891 42.04 32.57 15.70
CA ALA A 891 41.12 33.67 15.40
C ALA A 891 39.69 33.18 15.06
N ALA A 892 39.56 32.03 14.37
CA ALA A 892 38.28 31.41 14.10
C ALA A 892 37.66 30.78 15.36
N GLY A 893 38.47 30.15 16.22
CA GLY A 893 38.06 29.56 17.50
C GLY A 893 37.60 30.62 18.51
N VAL A 894 38.26 31.77 18.59
CA VAL A 894 37.80 32.94 19.35
C VAL A 894 36.47 33.49 18.82
N SER A 895 36.28 33.46 17.50
CA SER A 895 35.00 33.85 16.88
C SER A 895 33.87 32.87 17.21
N LEU A 896 34.16 31.57 17.26
CA LEU A 896 33.21 30.52 17.63
C LEU A 896 32.86 30.57 19.12
N LEU A 897 33.86 30.73 19.99
CA LEU A 897 33.69 30.92 21.44
C LEU A 897 32.70 32.06 21.73
N SER A 898 32.95 33.24 21.17
CA SER A 898 32.10 34.43 21.41
C SER A 898 30.66 34.25 20.87
N ALA A 899 30.47 33.46 19.81
CA ALA A 899 29.14 33.13 19.28
C ALA A 899 28.39 32.08 20.13
N ALA A 900 29.13 31.13 20.71
CA ALA A 900 28.58 30.13 21.63
C ALA A 900 28.20 30.77 22.98
N GLU A 901 29.06 31.60 23.56
CA GLU A 901 28.77 32.43 24.76
C GLU A 901 27.53 33.33 24.52
N ALA A 902 27.43 33.95 23.34
CA ALA A 902 26.27 34.77 22.96
C ALA A 902 24.99 33.97 22.71
N LEU A 903 25.07 32.65 22.49
CA LEU A 903 23.92 31.73 22.45
C LEU A 903 23.54 31.25 23.85
N GLN A 904 24.51 30.81 24.64
CA GLN A 904 24.38 30.42 26.05
C GLN A 904 23.64 31.50 26.87
N ALA A 905 24.02 32.76 26.69
CA ALA A 905 23.38 33.92 27.34
C ALA A 905 21.96 34.25 26.82
N LYS A 906 21.57 33.76 25.63
CA LYS A 906 20.18 33.83 25.15
C LYS A 906 19.33 32.72 25.76
N TYR A 907 19.86 31.50 25.86
CA TYR A 907 19.18 30.40 26.52
C TYR A 907 18.99 30.66 28.02
N LEU A 908 20.01 31.16 28.72
CA LEU A 908 19.90 31.58 30.13
C LEU A 908 18.75 32.56 30.33
N ARG A 909 18.62 33.56 29.45
CA ARG A 909 17.54 34.54 29.53
C ARG A 909 16.17 33.90 29.32
N GLY A 910 16.03 33.05 28.30
CA GLY A 910 14.77 32.36 28.05
C GLY A 910 14.37 31.40 29.18
N ALA A 911 15.35 30.76 29.83
CA ALA A 911 15.14 29.96 31.04
C ALA A 911 14.62 30.83 32.20
N MET A 912 15.25 31.99 32.46
CA MET A 912 14.82 32.93 33.51
C MET A 912 13.50 33.67 33.18
N GLU A 913 13.12 33.75 31.90
CA GLU A 913 11.81 34.24 31.44
C GLU A 913 10.72 33.17 31.58
N ALA A 914 11.08 31.88 31.56
CA ALA A 914 10.17 30.76 31.79
C ALA A 914 10.00 30.44 33.30
N ASP A 915 11.09 30.42 34.06
CA ASP A 915 11.10 30.26 35.52
C ASP A 915 12.05 31.28 36.18
N PRO A 916 11.51 32.31 36.85
CA PRO A 916 12.30 33.31 37.56
C PRO A 916 12.96 32.87 38.87
N SER A 917 12.60 31.72 39.47
CA SER A 917 13.26 31.24 40.71
C SER A 917 14.40 30.25 40.46
N TRP A 918 14.51 29.70 39.24
CA TRP A 918 15.64 28.86 38.86
C TRP A 918 16.99 29.60 39.03
N PRO A 919 18.00 29.02 39.72
CA PRO A 919 19.29 29.67 40.01
C PRO A 919 20.25 29.74 38.81
N GLY A 920 19.75 30.12 37.64
CA GLY A 920 20.46 30.03 36.36
C GLY A 920 21.80 30.76 36.28
N ALA A 921 21.93 31.92 36.93
CA ALA A 921 23.19 32.65 37.00
C ALA A 921 24.32 31.87 37.72
N ARG A 922 23.97 30.93 38.62
CA ARG A 922 24.94 30.04 39.28
C ARG A 922 25.40 28.94 38.32
N VAL A 923 24.47 28.37 37.53
CA VAL A 923 24.76 27.33 36.54
C VAL A 923 25.57 27.88 35.37
N ASP A 924 25.16 29.03 34.80
CA ASP A 924 25.86 29.71 33.70
C ASP A 924 27.34 29.97 34.02
N MET A 925 27.62 30.52 35.19
CA MET A 925 28.99 30.82 35.62
C MET A 925 29.81 29.56 35.94
N LEU A 926 29.16 28.45 36.31
CA LEU A 926 29.79 27.15 36.51
C LEU A 926 30.10 26.45 35.17
N VAL A 927 29.16 26.34 34.23
CA VAL A 927 29.42 25.70 32.93
C VAL A 927 30.47 26.47 32.13
N SER A 928 30.47 27.80 32.24
CA SER A 928 31.50 28.67 31.65
C SER A 928 32.92 28.37 32.16
N GLN A 929 33.09 27.86 33.39
CA GLN A 929 34.42 27.50 33.90
C GLN A 929 35.06 26.35 33.11
N ALA A 930 34.27 25.46 32.50
CA ALA A 930 34.81 24.38 31.66
C ALA A 930 35.48 24.94 30.39
N ALA A 931 34.82 25.89 29.71
CA ALA A 931 35.40 26.59 28.56
C ALA A 931 36.64 27.41 28.95
N LEU A 932 36.64 28.04 30.14
CA LEU A 932 37.82 28.75 30.66
C LEU A 932 38.98 27.81 31.00
N ALA A 933 38.74 26.58 31.48
CA ALA A 933 39.79 25.58 31.70
C ALA A 933 40.47 25.16 30.39
N SER A 934 39.69 24.86 29.35
CA SER A 934 40.20 24.58 28.00
C SER A 934 40.93 25.78 27.38
N LYS A 935 40.44 27.00 27.61
CA LYS A 935 41.11 28.25 27.23
C LYS A 935 42.50 28.37 27.87
N VAL A 936 42.64 28.05 29.16
CA VAL A 936 43.94 28.06 29.88
C VAL A 936 44.91 27.03 29.30
N LEU A 937 44.47 25.81 28.98
CA LEU A 937 45.28 24.81 28.27
C LEU A 937 45.76 25.36 26.90
N LYS A 938 44.84 25.90 26.10
CA LYS A 938 45.15 26.47 24.78
C LYS A 938 46.16 27.63 24.88
N GLU A 939 45.99 28.58 25.80
CA GLU A 939 46.96 29.67 25.97
C GLU A 939 48.34 29.18 26.46
N ALA A 940 48.38 28.14 27.31
CA ALA A 940 49.64 27.54 27.75
C ALA A 940 50.41 26.90 26.58
N LEU A 941 49.72 26.21 25.68
CA LEU A 941 50.30 25.65 24.45
C LEU A 941 50.75 26.76 23.47
N MET A 942 49.95 27.81 23.30
CA MET A 942 50.30 28.98 22.46
C MET A 942 51.54 29.73 22.97
N HIS A 943 51.76 29.72 24.29
CA HIS A 943 52.97 30.25 24.91
C HIS A 943 54.17 29.31 24.75
N LEU A 944 54.00 28.02 25.05
CA LEU A 944 55.03 26.97 24.99
C LEU A 944 55.69 26.88 23.60
N TYR A 945 54.88 26.79 22.55
CA TYR A 945 55.37 26.68 21.16
C TYR A 945 55.72 28.04 20.54
N GLY A 946 55.65 29.14 21.31
CA GLY A 946 56.14 30.46 20.90
C GLY A 946 55.26 31.20 19.88
N PHE A 947 54.04 30.72 19.60
CA PHE A 947 53.07 31.42 18.76
C PHE A 947 52.72 32.80 19.34
N ARG A 948 52.68 32.93 20.68
CA ARG A 948 52.57 34.21 21.39
C ARG A 948 53.77 34.43 22.31
N LYS A 949 54.49 35.54 22.09
CA LYS A 949 55.75 35.89 22.79
C LYS A 949 55.58 36.46 24.20
N THR A 950 54.34 36.59 24.69
CA THR A 950 54.01 37.26 25.94
C THR A 950 52.99 36.48 26.74
N GLU A 951 53.33 36.16 27.99
CA GLU A 951 52.53 35.42 28.98
C GLU A 951 51.19 36.10 29.38
N VAL A 952 50.86 37.25 28.79
CA VAL A 952 49.74 38.13 29.15
C VAL A 952 48.39 37.42 29.01
N GLU A 953 48.20 36.64 27.95
CA GLU A 953 46.90 36.02 27.65
C GLU A 953 46.67 34.74 28.47
N LEU A 954 47.73 33.96 28.74
CA LEU A 954 47.70 32.88 29.72
C LEU A 954 47.33 33.40 31.12
N ARG A 955 47.96 34.50 31.57
CA ARG A 955 47.58 35.15 32.84
C ARG A 955 46.14 35.66 32.80
N SER A 956 45.72 36.29 31.71
CA SER A 956 44.34 36.79 31.55
C SER A 956 43.31 35.67 31.66
N ALA A 957 43.55 34.50 31.06
CA ALA A 957 42.65 33.35 31.15
C ALA A 957 42.62 32.76 32.57
N ILE A 958 43.77 32.70 33.26
CA ILE A 958 43.87 32.23 34.65
C ILE A 958 43.17 33.18 35.62
N ASP A 959 43.35 34.50 35.45
CA ASP A 959 42.66 35.54 36.23
C ASP A 959 41.14 35.57 35.93
N GLU A 960 40.71 35.11 34.77
CA GLU A 960 39.30 34.99 34.37
C GLU A 960 38.61 33.78 35.00
N PHE A 961 39.24 32.59 34.94
CA PHE A 961 38.76 31.41 35.68
C PHE A 961 38.68 31.72 37.18
N GLN A 962 39.74 32.28 37.78
CA GLN A 962 39.73 32.59 39.22
C GLN A 962 38.62 33.53 39.64
N ARG A 963 38.38 34.61 38.90
CA ARG A 963 37.26 35.53 39.21
C ARG A 963 35.93 34.79 39.20
N SER A 964 35.67 33.98 38.17
CA SER A 964 34.45 33.15 38.08
C SER A 964 34.33 32.17 39.26
N HIS A 965 35.41 31.46 39.58
CA HIS A 965 35.44 30.44 40.63
C HIS A 965 35.32 31.02 42.05
N GLU A 966 35.94 32.17 42.31
CA GLU A 966 35.79 32.95 43.54
C GLU A 966 34.37 33.53 43.65
N HIS A 967 33.77 34.04 42.55
CA HIS A 967 32.41 34.56 42.56
C HIS A 967 31.35 33.52 42.97
N LEU A 968 31.52 32.23 42.62
CA LEU A 968 30.64 31.14 43.11
C LEU A 968 30.70 30.91 44.64
N LYS A 969 31.73 31.42 45.34
CA LYS A 969 31.95 31.22 46.79
C LYS A 969 31.85 32.52 47.61
N ALA A 970 31.98 33.69 46.98
CA ALA A 970 32.37 34.93 47.67
C ALA A 970 31.24 35.92 48.03
N TRP A 971 29.95 35.62 47.84
CA TRP A 971 28.84 36.52 48.26
C TRP A 971 28.59 36.49 49.79
N ARG A 972 29.67 36.43 50.58
CA ARG A 972 29.70 36.13 52.02
C ARG A 972 30.16 37.32 52.86
N PHE A 973 29.50 38.47 52.71
CA PHE A 973 29.73 39.62 53.60
C PHE A 973 28.44 40.23 54.13
N ASN A 974 28.20 40.00 55.43
CA ASN A 974 27.13 40.66 56.18
C ASN A 974 27.18 42.18 56.01
N SER A 975 26.00 42.81 55.98
CA SER A 975 25.76 44.22 55.63
C SER A 975 26.54 45.26 56.45
N PHE A 976 27.21 44.84 57.53
CA PHE A 976 27.98 45.69 58.44
C PHE A 976 29.40 46.02 57.94
N GLN A 977 30.03 45.20 57.07
CA GLN A 977 31.39 45.45 56.58
C GLN A 977 31.46 46.29 55.28
N ILE A 978 30.33 46.56 54.64
CA ILE A 978 30.20 47.29 53.36
C ILE A 978 30.75 48.74 53.44
N LEU A 979 30.94 49.29 54.64
CA LEU A 979 31.48 50.64 54.88
C LEU A 979 33.02 50.74 54.85
N HIS A 980 33.77 49.63 54.83
CA HIS A 980 35.24 49.68 54.95
C HIS A 980 36.05 48.97 53.86
N MET A 981 35.43 48.36 52.84
CA MET A 981 36.15 47.88 51.66
C MET A 981 36.22 48.93 50.54
N ASN A 982 37.30 48.86 49.76
CA ASN A 982 37.56 49.76 48.62
C ASN A 982 36.45 49.72 47.56
N SER A 983 36.27 50.84 46.86
CA SER A 983 35.27 51.04 45.80
C SER A 983 35.27 49.97 44.70
N PHE A 984 36.40 49.31 44.47
CA PHE A 984 36.57 48.23 43.50
C PHE A 984 35.54 47.10 43.66
N PHE A 985 35.26 46.66 44.90
CA PHE A 985 34.34 45.55 45.16
C PHE A 985 32.85 45.93 45.05
N ARG A 986 32.49 47.23 45.08
CA ARG A 986 31.10 47.67 44.87
C ARG A 986 30.64 47.66 43.41
N ALA A 987 31.56 47.48 42.46
CA ALA A 987 31.26 47.41 41.03
C ALA A 987 31.04 45.99 40.50
N ALA A 988 31.31 44.95 41.31
CA ALA A 988 31.36 43.55 40.90
C ALA A 988 30.08 42.75 41.26
N ALA A 989 28.93 43.42 41.36
CA ALA A 989 27.64 42.76 41.58
C ALA A 989 27.04 42.32 40.24
N VAL A 990 27.21 41.05 39.89
CA VAL A 990 26.44 40.41 38.79
C VAL A 990 24.98 40.32 39.24
N PRO A 991 24.00 40.90 38.51
CA PRO A 991 22.60 40.80 38.89
C PRO A 991 22.10 39.34 38.85
N GLY A 992 21.35 38.92 39.88
CA GLY A 992 20.71 37.59 39.92
C GLY A 992 21.57 36.44 40.47
N LEU A 993 22.78 36.70 40.97
CA LEU A 993 23.60 35.65 41.62
C LEU A 993 23.27 35.56 43.12
N GLU A 994 22.39 34.63 43.49
CA GLU A 994 22.03 34.41 44.91
C GLU A 994 23.11 33.62 45.68
N PRO A 995 23.34 33.94 46.97
CA PRO A 995 24.34 33.26 47.80
C PRO A 995 23.96 31.80 48.06
N VAL A 996 24.94 30.89 47.95
CA VAL A 996 24.76 29.50 48.37
C VAL A 996 24.57 29.44 49.89
N ILE A 997 23.48 28.81 50.36
CA ILE A 997 23.21 28.66 51.80
C ILE A 997 24.25 27.72 52.45
N GLN A 998 24.61 27.96 53.72
CA GLN A 998 25.74 27.26 54.37
C GLN A 998 25.43 25.78 54.65
N GLU A 999 24.16 25.41 54.57
CA GLU A 999 23.58 24.09 54.77
C GLU A 999 23.80 23.18 53.54
N ARG A 1000 24.02 23.74 52.34
CA ARG A 1000 24.35 23.02 51.09
C ARG A 1000 25.81 22.53 51.09
N LYS A 1001 26.12 21.62 52.03
CA LYS A 1001 27.45 21.02 52.15
C LYS A 1001 27.85 20.22 50.90
N ASP A 1002 26.88 19.69 50.16
CA ASP A 1002 27.07 19.04 48.86
C ASP A 1002 27.74 19.98 47.83
N ILE A 1003 27.28 21.24 47.74
CA ILE A 1003 27.89 22.26 46.88
C ILE A 1003 29.29 22.61 47.38
N LEU A 1004 29.47 22.80 48.69
CA LEU A 1004 30.76 23.20 49.26
C LEU A 1004 31.83 22.10 49.12
N ASP A 1005 31.49 20.84 49.38
CA ASP A 1005 32.37 19.68 49.19
C ASP A 1005 32.73 19.47 47.71
N GLN A 1006 31.87 19.88 46.77
CA GLN A 1006 32.15 19.84 45.33
C GLN A 1006 33.01 21.03 44.87
N TRP A 1007 32.76 22.24 45.37
CA TRP A 1007 33.62 23.40 45.10
C TRP A 1007 35.07 23.13 45.55
N ASP A 1008 35.26 22.57 46.74
CA ASP A 1008 36.60 22.24 47.26
C ASP A 1008 37.30 21.13 46.42
N ARG A 1009 36.57 20.32 45.63
CA ARG A 1009 37.15 19.42 44.62
C ARG A 1009 37.59 20.17 43.36
N ILE A 1010 36.74 21.06 42.83
CA ILE A 1010 37.07 21.89 41.66
C ILE A 1010 38.28 22.79 41.95
N ASP A 1011 38.38 23.39 43.14
CA ASP A 1011 39.55 24.22 43.52
C ASP A 1011 40.85 23.40 43.57
N GLN A 1012 40.81 22.16 44.07
CA GLN A 1012 41.97 21.26 44.05
C GLN A 1012 42.40 20.89 42.62
N ALA A 1013 41.45 20.58 41.74
CA ALA A 1013 41.73 20.32 40.33
C ALA A 1013 42.27 21.58 39.62
N TRP A 1014 41.69 22.75 39.92
CA TRP A 1014 42.09 24.05 39.37
C TRP A 1014 43.51 24.45 39.80
N LEU A 1015 43.85 24.27 41.08
CA LEU A 1015 45.22 24.50 41.58
C LEU A 1015 46.24 23.59 40.87
N SER A 1016 45.86 22.34 40.56
CA SER A 1016 46.69 21.46 39.73
C SER A 1016 46.88 22.02 38.32
N LEU A 1017 45.79 22.35 37.60
CA LEU A 1017 45.84 22.90 36.24
C LEU A 1017 46.68 24.18 36.19
N LYS A 1018 46.42 25.14 37.07
CA LYS A 1018 47.15 26.40 37.16
C LYS A 1018 48.65 26.20 37.42
N SER A 1019 49.03 25.21 38.24
CA SER A 1019 50.44 24.92 38.51
C SER A 1019 51.18 24.35 37.29
N HIS A 1020 50.52 23.46 36.53
CA HIS A 1020 51.08 22.87 35.32
C HIS A 1020 51.10 23.86 34.15
N ALA A 1021 50.08 24.70 33.98
CA ALA A 1021 49.98 25.66 32.88
C ALA A 1021 51.15 26.66 32.80
N PHE A 1022 51.68 27.12 33.94
CA PHE A 1022 52.88 27.99 33.99
C PHE A 1022 54.21 27.24 33.92
N SER A 1023 54.22 25.91 34.11
CA SER A 1023 55.44 25.08 34.18
C SER A 1023 55.56 24.06 33.04
N VAL A 1024 54.66 24.13 32.06
CA VAL A 1024 54.57 23.18 30.95
C VAL A 1024 55.85 23.14 30.12
N THR A 1025 56.26 21.94 29.75
CA THR A 1025 57.35 21.67 28.81
C THR A 1025 56.81 20.84 27.64
N SER A 1026 57.59 20.70 26.57
CA SER A 1026 57.25 19.81 25.44
C SER A 1026 57.15 18.32 25.82
N GLU A 1027 57.65 17.91 26.99
CA GLU A 1027 57.54 16.54 27.50
C GLU A 1027 56.40 16.38 28.53
N ASP A 1028 55.85 17.50 29.02
CA ASP A 1028 54.85 17.55 30.10
C ASP A 1028 53.45 18.04 29.64
N THR A 1029 53.21 18.26 28.34
CA THR A 1029 51.91 18.72 27.81
C THR A 1029 50.73 17.89 28.33
N TRP A 1030 50.92 16.56 28.37
CA TRP A 1030 49.95 15.60 28.87
C TRP A 1030 49.52 15.85 30.33
N ARG A 1031 50.34 16.51 31.17
CA ARG A 1031 49.94 16.88 32.54
C ARG A 1031 48.98 18.07 32.58
N VAL A 1032 49.11 19.00 31.63
CA VAL A 1032 48.14 20.10 31.49
C VAL A 1032 46.85 19.58 30.88
N GLU A 1033 46.93 18.65 29.90
CA GLU A 1033 45.78 17.92 29.36
C GLU A 1033 45.00 17.17 30.47
N ASP A 1034 45.70 16.36 31.27
CA ASP A 1034 45.12 15.55 32.37
C ASP A 1034 44.53 16.43 33.50
N ALA A 1035 45.24 17.49 33.89
CA ALA A 1035 44.72 18.44 34.89
C ALA A 1035 43.52 19.26 34.38
N MET A 1036 43.47 19.59 33.08
CA MET A 1036 42.31 20.25 32.46
C MET A 1036 41.10 19.32 32.45
N ALA A 1037 41.28 18.06 32.01
CA ALA A 1037 40.23 17.05 32.03
C ALA A 1037 39.69 16.81 33.44
N GLY A 1038 40.56 16.83 34.46
CA GLY A 1038 40.16 16.77 35.88
C GLY A 1038 39.25 17.93 36.30
N VAL A 1039 39.57 19.17 35.90
CA VAL A 1039 38.72 20.34 36.16
C VAL A 1039 37.36 20.22 35.47
N VAL A 1040 37.34 19.84 34.19
CA VAL A 1040 36.07 19.68 33.43
C VAL A 1040 35.20 18.57 34.02
N SER A 1041 35.80 17.45 34.44
CA SER A 1041 35.08 16.33 35.09
C SER A 1041 34.41 16.76 36.40
N GLU A 1042 35.12 17.48 37.28
CA GLU A 1042 34.54 17.97 38.54
C GLU A 1042 33.51 19.11 38.31
N ILE A 1043 33.62 19.87 37.22
CA ILE A 1043 32.56 20.83 36.82
C ILE A 1043 31.30 20.09 36.36
N GLN A 1044 31.43 19.06 35.52
CA GLN A 1044 30.28 18.26 35.05
C GLN A 1044 29.51 17.59 36.21
N VAL A 1045 30.22 17.09 37.22
CA VAL A 1045 29.60 16.57 38.46
C VAL A 1045 28.87 17.66 39.26
N ALA A 1046 29.31 18.92 39.17
CA ALA A 1046 28.73 20.04 39.89
C ALA A 1046 27.45 20.62 39.26
N VAL A 1047 27.29 20.54 37.92
CA VAL A 1047 26.15 21.14 37.19
C VAL A 1047 24.79 20.83 37.83
N PRO A 1048 24.39 19.57 38.10
CA PRO A 1048 23.10 19.27 38.73
C PRO A 1048 22.99 19.75 40.19
N LEU A 1049 24.10 19.88 40.93
CA LEU A 1049 24.08 20.38 42.30
C LEU A 1049 23.77 21.87 42.37
N TYR A 1050 24.38 22.67 41.50
CA TYR A 1050 24.19 24.11 41.42
C TYR A 1050 22.86 24.52 40.76
N GLY A 1051 22.27 23.64 39.94
CA GLY A 1051 20.98 23.85 39.27
C GLY A 1051 19.75 23.65 40.16
N MET A 1052 19.90 23.09 41.36
CA MET A 1052 18.83 23.02 42.36
C MET A 1052 18.69 24.33 43.14
N GLU A 1053 17.45 24.76 43.38
CA GLU A 1053 17.12 25.87 44.28
C GLU A 1053 17.64 25.61 45.71
N ASP A 1054 18.04 26.69 46.38
CA ASP A 1054 18.46 26.62 47.79
C ASP A 1054 17.25 26.80 48.71
N VAL A 1055 16.43 25.74 48.78
CA VAL A 1055 15.30 25.67 49.71
C VAL A 1055 15.82 25.80 51.15
N GLU A 1056 15.52 26.91 51.81
CA GLU A 1056 15.76 27.06 53.25
C GLU A 1056 15.06 25.91 54.00
N ALA A 1057 15.82 25.18 54.81
CA ALA A 1057 15.28 24.07 55.58
C ALA A 1057 14.14 24.61 56.47
N PRO A 1058 12.90 24.05 56.38
CA PRO A 1058 11.73 24.66 57.01
C PRO A 1058 11.98 24.80 58.52
N GLU A 1059 11.79 26.02 59.05
CA GLU A 1059 12.13 26.38 60.45
C GLU A 1059 11.76 25.24 61.38
N SER A 1060 12.77 24.62 62.00
CA SER A 1060 12.62 23.32 62.66
C SER A 1060 11.45 23.35 63.64
N PHE A 1061 10.32 22.73 63.24
CA PHE A 1061 8.99 23.01 63.80
C PHE A 1061 9.08 23.15 65.32
N PRO A 1062 8.77 24.32 65.91
CA PRO A 1062 9.42 24.75 67.14
C PRO A 1062 8.90 23.98 68.36
N TRP A 1063 9.44 22.78 68.57
CA TRP A 1063 9.13 21.88 69.67
C TRP A 1063 9.38 22.56 71.01
N THR A 1064 10.34 23.48 71.10
CA THR A 1064 10.53 24.37 72.25
C THR A 1064 9.27 25.20 72.52
N THR A 1065 8.76 25.94 71.53
CA THR A 1065 7.55 26.76 71.66
C THR A 1065 6.30 25.91 71.88
N ALA A 1066 6.18 24.76 71.21
CA ALA A 1066 5.08 23.80 71.42
C ALA A 1066 5.11 23.16 72.81
N ILE A 1067 6.29 22.86 73.36
CA ILE A 1067 6.48 22.37 74.73
C ILE A 1067 6.19 23.50 75.74
N TYR A 1068 6.70 24.71 75.55
CA TYR A 1068 6.41 25.82 76.47
C TYR A 1068 4.93 26.23 76.48
N THR A 1069 4.25 26.18 75.33
CA THR A 1069 2.79 26.44 75.26
C THR A 1069 1.95 25.29 75.80
N SER A 1070 2.33 24.03 75.58
CA SER A 1070 1.61 22.89 76.18
C SER A 1070 1.87 22.72 77.67
N VAL A 1071 3.09 22.96 78.17
CA VAL A 1071 3.42 22.97 79.62
C VAL A 1071 2.76 24.18 80.31
N GLY A 1072 2.79 25.36 79.67
CA GLY A 1072 2.08 26.55 80.16
C GLY A 1072 0.56 26.34 80.20
N GLY A 1073 0.00 25.76 79.14
CA GLY A 1073 -1.42 25.38 79.05
C GLY A 1073 -1.82 24.34 80.10
N ALA A 1074 -0.98 23.33 80.34
CA ALA A 1074 -1.20 22.32 81.38
C ALA A 1074 -1.18 22.93 82.79
N LEU A 1075 -0.25 23.84 83.09
CA LEU A 1075 -0.20 24.55 84.37
C LEU A 1075 -1.45 25.43 84.60
N VAL A 1076 -1.88 26.18 83.59
CA VAL A 1076 -3.12 26.96 83.66
C VAL A 1076 -4.35 26.04 83.81
N CYS A 1077 -4.41 24.93 83.07
CA CYS A 1077 -5.50 23.97 83.14
C CYS A 1077 -5.60 23.29 84.53
N CYS A 1078 -4.47 22.93 85.16
CA CYS A 1078 -4.43 22.41 86.53
C CYS A 1078 -4.96 23.42 87.55
N CYS A 1079 -4.59 24.70 87.44
CA CYS A 1079 -5.13 25.76 88.29
C CYS A 1079 -6.64 25.97 88.09
N CYS A 1080 -7.12 25.98 86.83
CA CYS A 1080 -8.54 26.15 86.52
C CYS A 1080 -9.40 24.94 86.91
N THR A 1081 -8.90 23.71 86.78
CA THR A 1081 -9.64 22.49 87.15
C THR A 1081 -9.79 22.36 88.67
N ILE A 1082 -8.80 22.76 89.48
CA ILE A 1082 -8.94 22.82 90.94
C ILE A 1082 -10.05 23.81 91.35
N ALA A 1083 -10.09 25.00 90.75
CA ALA A 1083 -11.15 25.98 91.00
C ALA A 1083 -12.53 25.48 90.52
N TYR A 1084 -12.59 24.86 89.34
CA TYR A 1084 -13.84 24.33 88.78
C TYR A 1084 -14.39 23.13 89.58
N CYS A 1085 -13.53 22.26 90.10
CA CYS A 1085 -13.94 21.14 90.95
C CYS A 1085 -14.41 21.57 92.35
N GLN A 1086 -14.02 22.75 92.82
CA GLN A 1086 -14.63 23.37 94.00
C GLN A 1086 -16.00 23.98 93.64
N TRP A 1087 -16.08 24.74 92.54
CA TRP A 1087 -17.32 25.38 92.07
C TRP A 1087 -18.45 24.38 91.70
N ALA A 1088 -18.11 23.29 91.01
CA ALA A 1088 -19.05 22.27 90.55
C ALA A 1088 -19.62 21.39 91.68
N LYS A 1089 -19.13 21.52 92.92
CA LYS A 1089 -19.61 20.74 94.07
C LYS A 1089 -20.82 21.36 94.78
N ASP A 1090 -21.07 22.66 94.56
CA ASP A 1090 -22.06 23.45 95.31
C ASP A 1090 -23.43 23.58 94.63
N ARG A 1091 -23.62 23.04 93.41
CA ARG A 1091 -24.92 23.05 92.70
C ARG A 1091 -25.20 21.75 91.95
N GLY A 1092 -26.19 20.99 92.44
CA GLY A 1092 -26.70 19.77 91.79
C GLY A 1092 -28.03 19.97 91.06
N HIS A 1093 -28.49 18.87 90.44
CA HIS A 1093 -29.69 18.73 89.57
C HIS A 1093 -29.57 19.39 88.18
N GLY A 1094 -29.95 18.74 87.07
CA GLY A 1094 -30.31 17.33 86.87
C GLY A 1094 -31.30 17.11 85.70
N GLN A 1095 -31.17 15.99 84.97
CA GLN A 1095 -32.05 15.52 83.87
C GLN A 1095 -32.07 16.42 82.60
N ALA A 1096 -32.40 15.95 81.39
CA ALA A 1096 -32.35 14.60 80.80
C ALA A 1096 -32.40 14.65 79.26
N GLY A 1097 -31.93 13.57 78.62
CA GLY A 1097 -32.49 13.03 77.36
C GLY A 1097 -31.68 13.37 76.10
N ASP A 1098 -30.92 12.46 75.49
CA ASP A 1098 -31.35 11.25 74.76
C ASP A 1098 -32.13 11.55 73.46
N LYS A 1099 -31.43 11.54 72.31
CA LYS A 1099 -31.78 10.61 71.23
C LYS A 1099 -30.68 10.34 70.21
N ASP A 1100 -30.61 9.07 69.87
CA ASP A 1100 -29.53 8.34 69.23
C ASP A 1100 -29.74 8.18 67.70
N LYS A 1101 -28.63 7.89 67.00
CA LYS A 1101 -28.52 7.05 65.78
C LYS A 1101 -28.89 7.52 64.36
N GLN A 1102 -28.11 6.90 63.46
CA GLN A 1102 -28.16 6.81 61.97
C GLN A 1102 -27.69 8.06 61.20
N ALA A 1103 -26.89 7.93 60.12
CA ALA A 1103 -26.37 6.73 59.44
C ALA A 1103 -24.90 6.87 59.03
N ALA A 1104 -24.14 5.76 59.08
CA ALA A 1104 -22.78 5.68 58.55
C ALA A 1104 -22.73 4.78 57.30
N LYS A 1105 -22.23 5.29 56.16
CA LYS A 1105 -21.76 4.47 55.02
C LYS A 1105 -21.05 5.29 53.92
N ARG A 1106 -19.94 4.74 53.43
CA ARG A 1106 -19.16 5.09 52.21
C ARG A 1106 -18.36 6.40 52.26
N GLY A 1107 -17.25 6.44 51.49
CA GLY A 1107 -16.66 7.70 51.01
C GLY A 1107 -15.17 7.95 51.25
N THR A 1108 -14.26 6.99 51.04
CA THR A 1108 -12.81 7.27 50.99
C THR A 1108 -12.37 7.64 49.56
N VAL A 1109 -12.15 8.93 49.30
CA VAL A 1109 -11.52 9.51 48.10
C VAL A 1109 -10.83 10.82 48.52
N ALA A 1110 -9.83 11.27 47.73
CA ALA A 1110 -9.09 12.53 47.82
C ALA A 1110 -7.98 12.59 48.89
N ASP A 1111 -6.78 12.17 48.48
CA ASP A 1111 -5.57 12.95 48.77
C ASP A 1111 -5.52 14.08 47.73
N GLU A 1112 -5.52 15.34 48.17
CA GLU A 1112 -5.21 16.51 47.35
C GLU A 1112 -4.78 17.66 48.29
N VAL A 1113 -3.62 18.29 48.00
CA VAL A 1113 -2.86 19.40 48.63
C VAL A 1113 -1.43 18.96 48.98
#